data_AF-A0A9D7CCR3-F1
#
_entry.id   AF-A0A9D7CCR3-F1
#
_cell.length_a   1.000
_cell.length_b   1.000
_cell.length_c   1.000
_cell.angle_alpha   90.00
_cell.angle_beta   90.00
_cell.angle_gamma   90.00
#
_symmetry.space_group_name_H-M   'P 1'
#
loop_
_entity.id
_entity.type
_entity.pdbx_description
1 polymer ?
#
loop_
_entity_poly.entity_id
_entity_poly.type
_entity_poly.pdbx_seq_one_letter_code
_entity_poly.pdbx_strand_id
1 'polypeptide(L)'
;MLCPSVLLGFFALGCSEAAPAPTAAVVAAPRVVAQVIVDVDSTVMTVGSIATASVATLDAKGIPVQGGAATWSSEPPTVISVSGQGKVAAISAGLAKIVATVDGVRGERDVVIRALPSIALIDVALRSRVLTIGDTVSAESIVFDSVGNALLDRAVEWSIVGDPTAATVSAAGLVTAVAPGEATLIGTSGDVRGELDFSVAEVTTPDASVVEVSVFLRSLSLVVGDTTRASATPLDSGGRALAARATDWSVVGGPGVITVSQDGLVSAIAAGRAQVAATIDGVTGSRSVTVSDSVPVRDSVPVSDSTPAGAAIALPALPETLSFAYPRVTGRQWVVRAGGNLQAALNSAQRGDEIVIEAGARFSGNFKLPAKGGTSAAGWILVRSDKAAQLPAQGTRVTPAHAPLMPVIETPNAQPAISTAPSASGWWLSGLEVTLAQQSATNYGLVTFGEGNGQTSLDVVPRDLVLERAYVHGTPTSPVQRCVTLNSASTAVQDSYVHECHLKGFDTQAIIGWNGPGPFKIANNTLAGAGENILFGGADPAIRDLLPSDIVVRQNYIVTPSEWKGRWTKKNLFELKNAQRLLIEGNVLDGSWTDGQTGEAFVLKVSNQNGRCTWCATRDVTIRYNIVRNAGAAFAIMGQQGGSPRPVGEKLNRLLIEQNVAENINEPPYIGSGRLISMMQDVQNATIRNNTLTSDGKVTHFLNLADVPAGTNFVFERNIVTHGTYGMFSSKFGVGESSLQAFRGTVGFQNVVLIGQPKKGYSRAVFVPSLAAAQQRGAGADMARVQGWTSRVAIP
;
A
#
# COMPACT_ATOMS: atom_id res chain seq x y z
N MET A 1 -7.75 79.41 24.74
CA MET A 1 -7.28 80.51 25.61
C MET A 1 -5.79 80.64 25.33
N LEU A 2 -5.38 81.44 24.33
CA LEU A 2 -4.96 82.87 24.42
C LEU A 2 -3.80 83.03 25.43
N CYS A 3 -2.59 83.49 25.12
CA CYS A 3 -2.04 84.31 24.04
C CYS A 3 -0.48 84.17 24.02
N PRO A 4 0.22 84.70 23.00
CA PRO A 4 1.65 84.55 22.71
C PRO A 4 2.50 85.72 23.26
N SER A 5 3.83 85.70 23.04
CA SER A 5 4.76 86.83 22.76
C SER A 5 6.22 86.34 22.92
N VAL A 6 7.07 86.23 21.89
CA VAL A 6 7.77 87.27 21.09
C VAL A 6 9.05 87.83 21.76
N LEU A 7 10.16 87.59 21.05
CA LEU A 7 11.48 88.27 21.00
C LEU A 7 12.35 88.40 22.26
N LEU A 8 13.58 87.88 22.20
CA LEU A 8 14.78 88.68 21.88
C LEU A 8 15.94 87.71 21.57
N GLY A 9 16.66 87.94 20.46
CA GLY A 9 17.90 87.23 20.15
C GLY A 9 19.11 87.95 20.72
N PHE A 10 20.19 87.22 21.03
CA PHE A 10 21.56 87.73 21.05
C PHE A 10 22.58 86.60 20.83
N PHE A 11 23.61 86.95 20.08
CA PHE A 11 24.73 86.12 19.61
C PHE A 11 25.77 85.83 20.71
N ALA A 12 26.42 84.67 20.55
CA ALA A 12 27.82 84.32 20.87
C ALA A 12 28.35 84.50 22.31
N LEU A 13 28.78 83.38 22.92
CA LEU A 13 30.20 82.99 23.14
C LEU A 13 30.22 81.78 24.10
N GLY A 14 30.99 80.75 23.74
CA GLY A 14 31.13 79.54 24.57
C GLY A 14 32.03 79.75 25.78
N CYS A 15 31.72 79.03 26.86
CA CYS A 15 32.67 78.50 27.85
C CYS A 15 32.00 77.33 28.60
N SER A 16 32.81 76.35 28.94
CA SER A 16 32.51 74.99 29.43
C SER A 16 31.67 74.91 30.71
N GLU A 17 30.66 74.02 30.72
CA GLU A 17 30.07 73.48 31.95
C GLU A 17 30.61 72.08 32.25
N ALA A 18 31.03 71.89 33.50
CA ALA A 18 31.52 70.64 34.06
C ALA A 18 30.37 69.66 34.32
N ALA A 19 30.59 68.38 33.98
CA ALA A 19 29.64 67.28 34.18
C ALA A 19 29.47 66.92 35.68
N PRO A 20 28.29 66.41 36.11
CA PRO A 20 28.10 65.89 37.45
C PRO A 20 28.79 64.51 37.60
N ALA A 21 29.33 64.25 38.79
CA ALA A 21 30.05 63.02 39.12
C ALA A 21 29.14 61.77 39.09
N PRO A 22 29.64 60.60 38.65
CA PRO A 22 28.88 59.35 38.67
C PRO A 22 28.81 58.77 40.08
N THR A 23 27.63 58.29 40.47
CA THR A 23 27.40 57.48 41.67
C THR A 23 28.10 56.13 41.54
N ALA A 24 28.88 55.75 42.56
CA ALA A 24 29.55 54.46 42.63
C ALA A 24 28.51 53.33 42.72
N ALA A 25 28.52 52.43 41.73
CA ALA A 25 27.76 51.19 41.77
C ALA A 25 28.35 50.23 42.81
N VAL A 26 27.53 49.79 43.76
CA VAL A 26 27.87 48.71 44.69
C VAL A 26 27.99 47.42 43.87
N VAL A 27 29.21 46.90 43.73
CA VAL A 27 29.45 45.58 43.13
C VAL A 27 28.95 44.52 44.11
N ALA A 28 27.82 43.89 43.79
CA ALA A 28 27.33 42.74 44.55
C ALA A 28 28.35 41.59 44.47
N ALA A 29 28.65 40.94 45.59
CA ALA A 29 29.54 39.79 45.64
C ALA A 29 29.09 38.69 44.65
N PRO A 30 30.03 37.96 44.02
CA PRO A 30 29.68 36.93 43.05
C PRO A 30 28.80 35.87 43.71
N ARG A 31 27.66 35.55 43.08
CA ARG A 31 26.76 34.51 43.57
C ARG A 31 27.40 33.14 43.35
N VAL A 32 27.47 32.34 44.41
CA VAL A 32 28.05 30.99 44.39
C VAL A 32 26.96 29.93 44.22
N VAL A 33 27.29 28.82 43.56
CA VAL A 33 26.42 27.65 43.45
C VAL A 33 26.21 27.04 44.85
N ALA A 34 24.96 26.84 45.25
CA ALA A 34 24.60 26.17 46.51
C ALA A 34 23.75 24.91 46.27
N GLN A 35 23.13 24.78 45.10
CA GLN A 35 22.33 23.61 44.72
C GLN A 35 22.52 23.27 43.24
N VAL A 36 22.67 21.97 42.95
CA VAL A 36 22.67 21.40 41.59
C VAL A 36 21.41 20.55 41.44
N ILE A 37 20.60 20.87 40.44
CA ILE A 37 19.44 20.09 40.04
C ILE A 37 19.84 19.31 38.79
N VAL A 38 19.76 17.99 38.86
CA VAL A 38 19.95 17.10 37.72
C VAL A 38 18.59 16.75 37.15
N ASP A 39 18.39 17.04 35.88
CA ASP A 39 17.24 16.57 35.13
C ASP A 39 17.67 15.58 34.05
N VAL A 40 16.82 14.60 33.77
CA VAL A 40 17.02 13.62 32.72
C VAL A 40 15.72 13.52 31.94
N ASP A 41 15.81 13.65 30.62
CA ASP A 41 14.66 13.63 29.71
C ASP A 41 13.83 12.33 29.78
N SER A 42 14.41 11.25 30.30
CA SER A 42 13.70 10.05 30.73
C SER A 42 14.23 9.46 32.05
N THR A 43 13.34 9.23 33.01
CA THR A 43 13.63 8.55 34.28
C THR A 43 13.23 7.07 34.27
N VAL A 44 12.61 6.59 33.17
CA VAL A 44 12.29 5.17 32.97
C VAL A 44 12.75 4.78 31.57
N MET A 45 13.77 3.95 31.50
CA MET A 45 14.45 3.53 30.28
C MET A 45 14.37 2.01 30.12
N THR A 46 14.72 1.51 28.94
CA THR A 46 14.86 0.06 28.67
C THR A 46 16.32 -0.21 28.31
N VAL A 47 16.83 -1.40 28.64
CA VAL A 47 18.22 -1.79 28.30
C VAL A 47 18.53 -1.46 26.82
N GLY A 48 19.65 -0.76 26.58
CA GLY A 48 20.09 -0.31 25.26
C GLY A 48 19.62 1.09 24.84
N SER A 49 18.67 1.72 25.55
CA SER A 49 18.21 3.07 25.21
C SER A 49 19.19 4.17 25.66
N ILE A 50 19.05 5.36 25.06
CA ILE A 50 19.82 6.57 25.42
C ILE A 50 18.90 7.67 25.93
N ALA A 51 19.44 8.54 26.79
CA ALA A 51 18.78 9.70 27.36
C ALA A 51 19.77 10.86 27.45
N THR A 52 19.29 12.07 27.71
CA THR A 52 20.10 13.26 27.93
C THR A 52 19.86 13.81 29.32
N ALA A 53 20.95 14.00 30.06
CA ALA A 53 20.95 14.66 31.35
C ALA A 53 21.40 16.12 31.21
N SER A 54 20.78 17.01 31.98
CA SER A 54 21.12 18.42 32.07
C SER A 54 21.22 18.86 33.53
N VAL A 55 21.91 19.98 33.75
CA VAL A 55 22.04 20.59 35.08
C VAL A 55 21.45 21.99 35.11
N ALA A 56 20.81 22.34 36.22
CA ALA A 56 20.52 23.71 36.60
C ALA A 56 21.16 24.02 37.96
N THR A 57 21.75 25.21 38.11
CA THR A 57 22.45 25.65 39.32
C THR A 57 21.73 26.81 40.00
N LEU A 58 21.52 26.71 41.31
CA LEU A 58 20.88 27.75 42.13
C LEU A 58 21.81 28.21 43.27
N ASP A 59 21.69 29.47 43.68
CA ASP A 59 22.31 29.98 44.90
C ASP A 59 21.54 29.57 46.17
N ALA A 60 22.04 29.95 47.36
CA ALA A 60 21.43 29.61 48.65
C ALA A 60 20.01 30.19 48.85
N LYS A 61 19.58 31.12 47.99
CA LYS A 61 18.22 31.70 48.00
C LYS A 61 17.32 31.08 46.92
N GLY A 62 17.80 30.05 46.22
CA GLY A 62 17.05 29.37 45.16
C GLY A 62 17.02 30.14 43.83
N ILE A 63 17.88 31.15 43.65
CA ILE A 63 17.92 31.94 42.40
C ILE A 63 18.89 31.31 41.41
N PRO A 64 18.55 31.19 40.11
CA PRO A 64 19.47 30.69 39.10
C PRO A 64 20.79 31.47 39.07
N VAL A 65 21.89 30.72 39.04
CA VAL A 65 23.26 31.24 38.90
C VAL A 65 24.00 30.47 37.83
N GLN A 66 24.98 31.10 37.21
CA GLN A 66 25.85 30.43 36.24
C GLN A 66 26.97 29.72 36.98
N GLY A 67 26.96 28.39 37.00
CA GLY A 67 28.04 27.57 37.55
C GLY A 67 29.11 27.19 36.52
N GLY A 68 30.16 26.54 37.00
CA GLY A 68 31.18 25.90 36.14
C GLY A 68 30.65 24.72 35.31
N ALA A 69 31.56 24.05 34.59
CA ALA A 69 31.22 22.85 33.83
C ALA A 69 30.86 21.67 34.76
N ALA A 70 29.79 20.96 34.44
CA ALA A 70 29.38 19.78 35.21
C ALA A 70 30.33 18.60 34.99
N THR A 71 30.77 17.99 36.09
CA THR A 71 31.38 16.66 36.07
C THR A 71 30.32 15.60 36.35
N TRP A 72 30.15 14.67 35.41
CA TRP A 72 29.11 13.64 35.43
C TRP A 72 29.62 12.29 35.94
N SER A 73 28.77 11.56 36.66
CA SER A 73 28.99 10.17 37.04
C SER A 73 27.67 9.39 37.17
N SER A 74 27.74 8.06 37.17
CA SER A 74 26.58 7.16 37.23
C SER A 74 26.77 6.10 38.31
N GLU A 75 25.69 5.76 39.01
CA GLU A 75 25.74 4.80 40.12
C GLU A 75 24.53 3.83 40.10
N PRO A 76 24.72 2.50 39.94
CA PRO A 76 25.96 1.83 39.59
C PRO A 76 26.29 1.98 38.09
N PRO A 77 27.58 2.08 37.72
CA PRO A 77 28.01 2.21 36.31
C PRO A 77 27.76 0.94 35.47
N THR A 78 27.34 -0.16 36.10
CA THR A 78 26.92 -1.40 35.42
C THR A 78 25.47 -1.36 34.96
N VAL A 79 24.65 -0.42 35.46
CA VAL A 79 23.23 -0.28 35.11
C VAL A 79 23.04 0.88 34.13
N ILE A 80 23.73 2.00 34.32
CA ILE A 80 23.76 3.12 33.36
C ILE A 80 25.17 3.71 33.25
N SER A 81 25.48 4.35 32.13
CA SER A 81 26.65 5.22 31.97
C SER A 81 26.23 6.63 31.60
N VAL A 82 27.06 7.62 31.91
CA VAL A 82 26.86 9.02 31.50
C VAL A 82 28.16 9.63 30.98
N SER A 83 28.09 10.30 29.83
CA SER A 83 29.25 10.97 29.24
C SER A 83 29.49 12.34 29.88
N GLY A 84 30.66 12.93 29.64
CA GLY A 84 30.96 14.31 30.06
C GLY A 84 30.06 15.39 29.44
N GLN A 85 29.28 15.05 28.41
CA GLN A 85 28.27 15.92 27.80
C GLN A 85 26.83 15.63 28.29
N GLY A 86 26.66 14.75 29.29
CA GLY A 86 25.35 14.38 29.82
C GLY A 86 24.61 13.32 28.98
N LYS A 87 25.25 12.63 28.04
CA LYS A 87 24.60 11.52 27.32
C LYS A 87 24.54 10.28 28.21
N VAL A 88 23.34 9.83 28.55
CA VAL A 88 23.07 8.65 29.38
C VAL A 88 22.80 7.43 28.50
N ALA A 89 23.37 6.27 28.83
CA ALA A 89 23.09 5.00 28.16
C ALA A 89 22.73 3.91 29.17
N ALA A 90 21.61 3.21 28.92
CA ALA A 90 21.11 2.10 29.74
C ALA A 90 21.84 0.80 29.41
N ILE A 91 22.50 0.20 30.40
CA ILE A 91 23.39 -0.96 30.22
C ILE A 91 22.71 -2.26 30.66
N SER A 92 22.09 -2.28 31.84
CA SER A 92 21.41 -3.46 32.37
C SER A 92 20.16 -3.06 33.15
N ALA A 93 19.22 -3.99 33.34
CA ALA A 93 17.99 -3.70 34.06
C ALA A 93 18.26 -3.49 35.56
N GLY A 94 17.66 -2.49 36.16
CA GLY A 94 17.90 -2.14 37.55
C GLY A 94 17.59 -0.68 37.87
N LEU A 95 17.83 -0.28 39.12
CA LEU A 95 17.75 1.10 39.57
C LEU A 95 19.15 1.73 39.51
N ALA A 96 19.23 2.98 39.05
CA ALA A 96 20.48 3.72 38.99
C ALA A 96 20.27 5.23 39.21
N LYS A 97 21.38 5.95 39.43
CA LYS A 97 21.44 7.40 39.63
C LYS A 97 22.37 8.03 38.60
N ILE A 98 21.93 9.16 38.05
CA ILE A 98 22.82 10.11 37.39
C ILE A 98 23.21 11.19 38.38
N VAL A 99 24.50 11.45 38.48
CA VAL A 99 25.09 12.40 39.43
C VAL A 99 25.84 13.46 38.64
N ALA A 100 25.61 14.72 38.97
CA ALA A 100 26.39 15.84 38.45
C ALA A 100 26.98 16.63 39.61
N THR A 101 28.23 17.07 39.45
CA THR A 101 28.87 18.00 40.38
C THR A 101 29.26 19.27 39.63
N VAL A 102 28.86 20.43 40.16
CA VAL A 102 29.22 21.76 39.63
C VAL A 102 29.78 22.57 40.80
N ASP A 103 30.99 23.11 40.64
CA ASP A 103 31.68 23.91 41.65
C ASP A 103 31.75 23.25 43.04
N GLY A 104 31.88 21.93 43.08
CA GLY A 104 31.94 21.13 44.31
C GLY A 104 30.58 20.76 44.93
N VAL A 105 29.46 21.26 44.37
CA VAL A 105 28.10 20.92 44.82
C VAL A 105 27.54 19.76 44.00
N ARG A 106 27.03 18.74 44.68
CA ARG A 106 26.49 17.51 44.08
C ARG A 106 24.96 17.58 43.92
N GLY A 107 24.46 17.16 42.77
CA GLY A 107 23.05 16.88 42.50
C GLY A 107 22.89 15.47 41.90
N GLU A 108 21.73 14.86 42.08
CA GLU A 108 21.45 13.51 41.57
C GLU A 108 20.01 13.30 41.12
N ARG A 109 19.82 12.31 40.24
CA ARG A 109 18.52 11.92 39.69
C ARG A 109 18.42 10.40 39.57
N ASP A 110 17.36 9.81 40.11
CA ASP A 110 17.07 8.38 39.99
C ASP A 110 16.51 8.05 38.60
N VAL A 111 16.90 6.87 38.07
CA VAL A 111 16.48 6.31 36.79
C VAL A 111 16.20 4.80 36.96
N VAL A 112 15.11 4.33 36.37
CA VAL A 112 14.72 2.91 36.36
C VAL A 112 14.97 2.32 34.98
N ILE A 113 15.75 1.24 34.89
CA ILE A 113 16.02 0.51 33.65
C ILE A 113 15.24 -0.81 33.63
N ARG A 114 14.35 -0.97 32.65
CA ARG A 114 13.57 -2.19 32.42
C ARG A 114 14.33 -3.15 31.51
N ALA A 115 14.19 -4.44 31.78
CA ALA A 115 14.66 -5.49 30.88
C ALA A 115 13.87 -5.48 29.56
N LEU A 116 14.51 -5.91 28.50
CA LEU A 116 13.86 -6.18 27.22
C LEU A 116 12.92 -7.40 27.35
N PRO A 117 11.72 -7.40 26.76
CA PRO A 117 10.85 -8.59 26.72
C PRO A 117 11.57 -9.83 26.19
N SER A 118 11.31 -11.02 26.74
CA SER A 118 11.90 -12.26 26.24
C SER A 118 11.31 -12.63 24.87
N ILE A 119 12.16 -13.06 23.96
CA ILE A 119 11.75 -13.57 22.64
C ILE A 119 11.25 -15.01 22.83
N ALA A 120 10.11 -15.35 22.21
CA ALA A 120 9.55 -16.71 22.25
C ALA A 120 9.43 -17.36 20.88
N LEU A 121 9.19 -16.57 19.82
CA LEU A 121 9.01 -17.07 18.46
C LEU A 121 9.56 -16.07 17.45
N ILE A 122 10.11 -16.58 16.35
CA ILE A 122 10.41 -15.78 15.17
C ILE A 122 9.64 -16.42 14.02
N ASP A 123 8.73 -15.67 13.41
CA ASP A 123 8.09 -16.07 12.16
C ASP A 123 8.96 -15.58 11.01
N VAL A 124 9.40 -16.51 10.15
CA VAL A 124 10.23 -16.23 8.99
C VAL A 124 9.41 -16.49 7.73
N ALA A 125 9.43 -15.53 6.80
CA ALA A 125 8.67 -15.60 5.57
C ALA A 125 9.51 -15.23 4.35
N LEU A 126 9.24 -15.90 3.24
CA LEU A 126 9.65 -15.53 1.90
C LEU A 126 8.40 -15.39 1.05
N ARG A 127 8.43 -14.45 0.10
CA ARG A 127 7.30 -14.24 -0.82
C ARG A 127 7.06 -15.42 -1.77
N SER A 128 8.10 -16.22 -2.03
CA SER A 128 8.05 -17.51 -2.71
C SER A 128 8.91 -18.53 -1.98
N ARG A 129 8.44 -19.76 -1.85
CA ARG A 129 9.21 -20.90 -1.35
C ARG A 129 9.84 -21.73 -2.46
N VAL A 130 9.66 -21.33 -3.71
CA VAL A 130 10.31 -21.92 -4.88
C VAL A 130 10.95 -20.78 -5.66
N LEU A 131 12.27 -20.78 -5.74
CA LEU A 131 13.08 -19.81 -6.46
C LEU A 131 13.70 -20.46 -7.69
N THR A 132 14.06 -19.68 -8.69
CA THR A 132 14.85 -20.14 -9.85
C THR A 132 16.25 -19.56 -9.75
N ILE A 133 17.27 -20.25 -10.26
CA ILE A 133 18.66 -19.72 -10.26
C ILE A 133 18.69 -18.28 -10.78
N GLY A 134 19.31 -17.37 -10.02
CA GLY A 134 19.39 -15.94 -10.33
C GLY A 134 18.31 -15.08 -9.67
N ASP A 135 17.24 -15.68 -9.11
CA ASP A 135 16.23 -14.94 -8.36
C ASP A 135 16.83 -14.32 -7.09
N THR A 136 16.36 -13.11 -6.76
CA THR A 136 16.63 -12.46 -5.48
C THR A 136 15.32 -12.11 -4.78
N VAL A 137 15.18 -12.47 -3.51
CA VAL A 137 13.98 -12.25 -2.69
C VAL A 137 14.37 -11.78 -1.29
N SER A 138 13.68 -10.75 -0.79
CA SER A 138 13.87 -10.33 0.60
C SER A 138 13.13 -11.28 1.54
N ALA A 139 13.86 -11.80 2.52
CA ALA A 139 13.33 -12.44 3.72
C ALA A 139 12.62 -11.41 4.60
N GLU A 140 11.50 -11.81 5.16
CA GLU A 140 10.73 -11.03 6.12
C GLU A 140 10.64 -11.79 7.43
N SER A 141 10.62 -11.07 8.55
CA SER A 141 10.41 -11.67 9.87
C SER A 141 9.59 -10.79 10.81
N ILE A 142 8.94 -11.47 11.75
CA ILE A 142 8.33 -10.86 12.93
C ILE A 142 8.76 -11.67 14.15
N VAL A 143 9.34 -11.00 15.14
CA VAL A 143 9.74 -11.58 16.42
C VAL A 143 8.59 -11.40 17.41
N PHE A 144 8.25 -12.42 18.19
CA PHE A 144 7.16 -12.40 19.17
C PHE A 144 7.64 -12.72 20.58
N ASP A 145 6.96 -12.16 21.58
CA ASP A 145 7.08 -12.58 22.98
C ASP A 145 6.21 -13.81 23.31
N SER A 146 6.29 -14.30 24.55
CA SER A 146 5.56 -15.50 25.01
C SER A 146 4.05 -15.33 25.09
N VAL A 147 3.53 -14.10 24.93
CA VAL A 147 2.10 -13.78 24.97
C VAL A 147 1.58 -13.45 23.57
N GLY A 148 2.44 -13.50 22.54
CA GLY A 148 2.10 -13.29 21.15
C GLY A 148 2.19 -11.84 20.68
N ASN A 149 2.79 -10.93 21.46
CA ASN A 149 3.01 -9.56 21.01
C ASN A 149 4.23 -9.48 20.10
N ALA A 150 4.14 -8.72 19.02
CA ALA A 150 5.27 -8.47 18.13
C ALA A 150 6.30 -7.54 18.78
N LEU A 151 7.58 -7.93 18.75
CA LEU A 151 8.72 -7.20 19.24
C LEU A 151 9.45 -6.54 18.05
N LEU A 152 8.99 -5.34 17.67
CA LEU A 152 9.37 -4.70 16.40
C LEU A 152 10.83 -4.24 16.33
N ASP A 153 11.47 -3.96 17.47
CA ASP A 153 12.86 -3.48 17.54
C ASP A 153 13.90 -4.61 17.63
N ARG A 154 13.49 -5.85 17.40
CA ARG A 154 14.39 -7.01 17.46
C ARG A 154 15.04 -7.25 16.13
N ALA A 155 16.36 -7.05 16.11
CA ALA A 155 17.19 -7.43 14.99
C ALA A 155 17.14 -8.95 14.79
N VAL A 156 17.09 -9.37 13.53
CA VAL A 156 17.13 -10.77 13.12
C VAL A 156 18.38 -10.97 12.28
N GLU A 157 19.22 -11.91 12.71
CA GLU A 157 20.39 -12.36 11.97
C GLU A 157 19.99 -13.51 11.04
N TRP A 158 20.40 -13.40 9.78
CA TRP A 158 19.99 -14.32 8.72
C TRP A 158 21.10 -15.32 8.39
N SER A 159 20.72 -16.57 8.18
CA SER A 159 21.60 -17.61 7.64
C SER A 159 20.82 -18.59 6.78
N ILE A 160 21.52 -19.29 5.89
CA ILE A 160 21.00 -20.43 5.12
C ILE A 160 21.65 -21.69 5.66
N VAL A 161 20.84 -22.71 5.96
CA VAL A 161 21.28 -24.06 6.31
C VAL A 161 20.63 -25.09 5.38
N GLY A 162 21.01 -26.37 5.49
CA GLY A 162 20.63 -27.40 4.52
C GLY A 162 21.69 -27.49 3.42
N ASP A 163 21.35 -27.12 2.18
CA ASP A 163 22.32 -26.96 1.10
C ASP A 163 22.76 -25.48 0.96
N PRO A 164 23.92 -25.08 1.51
CA PRO A 164 24.40 -23.70 1.41
C PRO A 164 24.84 -23.32 -0.01
N THR A 165 24.89 -24.27 -0.94
CA THR A 165 25.20 -23.98 -2.35
C THR A 165 23.96 -23.60 -3.16
N ALA A 166 22.76 -23.96 -2.67
CA ALA A 166 21.51 -23.66 -3.36
C ALA A 166 21.18 -22.15 -3.32
N ALA A 167 21.46 -21.47 -2.21
CA ALA A 167 21.18 -20.05 -2.06
C ALA A 167 22.10 -19.36 -1.06
N THR A 168 22.24 -18.04 -1.18
CA THR A 168 22.94 -17.18 -0.20
C THR A 168 21.95 -16.20 0.44
N VAL A 169 22.26 -15.67 1.62
CA VAL A 169 21.47 -14.59 2.25
C VAL A 169 22.39 -13.47 2.74
N SER A 170 22.00 -12.21 2.52
CA SER A 170 22.73 -11.05 3.03
C SER A 170 22.35 -10.72 4.48
N ALA A 171 23.14 -9.87 5.15
CA ALA A 171 22.81 -9.36 6.49
C ALA A 171 21.46 -8.60 6.54
N ALA A 172 21.02 -8.03 5.41
CA ALA A 172 19.72 -7.37 5.28
C ALA A 172 18.57 -8.35 4.93
N GLY A 173 18.84 -9.65 4.89
CA GLY A 173 17.86 -10.68 4.56
C GLY A 173 17.59 -10.84 3.06
N LEU A 174 18.45 -10.35 2.16
CA LEU A 174 18.28 -10.61 0.72
C LEU A 174 18.78 -12.02 0.39
N VAL A 175 17.86 -12.93 0.08
CA VAL A 175 18.16 -14.30 -0.37
C VAL A 175 18.36 -14.31 -1.89
N THR A 176 19.47 -14.90 -2.34
CA THR A 176 19.81 -15.06 -3.76
C THR A 176 19.89 -16.55 -4.08
N ALA A 177 19.12 -17.00 -5.08
CA ALA A 177 19.17 -18.37 -5.59
C ALA A 177 20.42 -18.58 -6.46
N VAL A 178 21.22 -19.58 -6.13
CA VAL A 178 22.55 -19.83 -6.71
C VAL A 178 22.60 -21.15 -7.49
N ALA A 179 22.07 -22.23 -6.92
CA ALA A 179 22.08 -23.55 -7.53
C ALA A 179 20.82 -24.32 -7.16
N PRO A 180 20.46 -25.37 -7.89
CA PRO A 180 19.29 -26.19 -7.58
C PRO A 180 19.47 -26.92 -6.27
N GLY A 181 18.43 -26.98 -5.44
CA GLY A 181 18.49 -27.69 -4.17
C GLY A 181 17.43 -27.20 -3.19
N GLU A 182 17.35 -27.86 -2.06
CA GLU A 182 16.51 -27.46 -0.93
C GLU A 182 17.38 -26.68 0.08
N ALA A 183 16.89 -25.54 0.54
CA ALA A 183 17.55 -24.69 1.51
C ALA A 183 16.59 -24.28 2.62
N THR A 184 17.10 -24.10 3.81
CA THR A 184 16.34 -23.60 4.96
C THR A 184 16.86 -22.23 5.34
N LEU A 185 16.01 -21.23 5.24
CA LEU A 185 16.28 -19.89 5.75
C LEU A 185 16.06 -19.85 7.26
N ILE A 186 17.07 -19.41 7.98
CA ILE A 186 17.05 -19.25 9.44
C ILE A 186 17.14 -17.77 9.78
N GLY A 187 16.16 -17.29 10.56
CA GLY A 187 16.22 -15.99 11.22
C GLY A 187 16.45 -16.18 12.71
N THR A 188 17.52 -15.63 13.26
CA THR A 188 17.90 -15.75 14.69
C THR A 188 17.80 -14.40 15.40
N SER A 189 17.24 -14.38 16.61
CA SER A 189 17.23 -13.19 17.47
C SER A 189 17.37 -13.61 18.93
N GLY A 190 18.48 -13.24 19.55
CA GLY A 190 18.90 -13.85 20.82
C GLY A 190 19.09 -15.35 20.66
N ASP A 191 18.54 -16.14 21.60
CA ASP A 191 18.64 -17.61 21.59
C ASP A 191 17.50 -18.31 20.83
N VAL A 192 16.62 -17.54 20.18
CA VAL A 192 15.46 -18.07 19.44
C VAL A 192 15.73 -18.03 17.94
N ARG A 193 15.29 -19.07 17.24
CA ARG A 193 15.37 -19.19 15.78
C ARG A 193 13.99 -19.45 15.17
N GLY A 194 13.73 -18.81 14.03
CA GLY A 194 12.64 -19.13 13.12
C GLY A 194 13.21 -19.77 11.86
N GLU A 195 12.52 -20.76 11.31
CA GLU A 195 13.00 -21.56 10.20
C GLU A 195 11.97 -21.58 9.06
N LEU A 196 12.46 -21.52 7.83
CA LEU A 196 11.64 -21.54 6.64
C LEU A 196 12.32 -22.32 5.51
N ASP A 197 11.77 -23.49 5.18
CA ASP A 197 12.20 -24.27 4.03
C ASP A 197 11.72 -23.66 2.70
N PHE A 198 12.61 -23.68 1.72
CA PHE A 198 12.37 -23.31 0.33
C PHE A 198 13.26 -24.12 -0.62
N SER A 199 12.89 -24.15 -1.89
CA SER A 199 13.67 -24.83 -2.93
C SER A 199 14.15 -23.86 -4.00
N VAL A 200 15.26 -24.21 -4.63
CA VAL A 200 15.79 -23.56 -5.82
C VAL A 200 15.73 -24.56 -6.97
N ALA A 201 15.10 -24.16 -8.06
CA ALA A 201 15.00 -24.93 -9.28
C ALA A 201 16.06 -24.46 -10.30
N GLU A 202 16.56 -25.38 -11.14
CA GLU A 202 17.35 -24.99 -12.31
C GLU A 202 16.56 -24.03 -13.18
N VAL A 203 17.25 -23.01 -13.71
CA VAL A 203 16.83 -22.43 -14.98
C VAL A 203 17.13 -23.50 -16.03
N THR A 204 16.20 -24.42 -16.24
CA THR A 204 16.17 -25.12 -17.51
C THR A 204 15.88 -24.02 -18.54
N THR A 205 16.89 -23.54 -19.26
CA THR A 205 16.66 -23.22 -20.66
C THR A 205 16.60 -24.58 -21.34
N PRO A 206 15.43 -25.22 -21.51
CA PRO A 206 15.41 -26.29 -22.46
C PRO A 206 15.79 -25.64 -23.78
N ASP A 207 16.78 -26.21 -24.46
CA ASP A 207 16.76 -26.17 -25.91
C ASP A 207 15.54 -27.02 -26.32
N ALA A 208 14.34 -26.49 -26.04
CA ALA A 208 13.10 -27.20 -26.21
C ALA A 208 12.83 -27.18 -27.70
N SER A 209 12.88 -28.38 -28.28
CA SER A 209 12.23 -28.65 -29.55
C SER A 209 10.80 -28.10 -29.48
N VAL A 210 10.42 -27.30 -30.47
CA VAL A 210 9.01 -26.93 -30.65
C VAL A 210 8.24 -28.21 -30.93
N VAL A 211 7.24 -28.53 -30.11
CA VAL A 211 6.38 -29.71 -30.28
C VAL A 211 4.97 -29.30 -30.71
N GLU A 212 4.54 -28.10 -30.34
CA GLU A 212 3.29 -27.50 -30.78
C GLU A 212 3.50 -26.02 -31.10
N VAL A 213 2.73 -25.48 -32.05
CA VAL A 213 2.66 -24.03 -32.28
C VAL A 213 1.24 -23.58 -31.99
N SER A 214 1.06 -22.72 -30.99
CA SER A 214 -0.23 -22.12 -30.68
C SER A 214 -0.40 -20.84 -31.48
N VAL A 215 -1.40 -20.80 -32.36
CA VAL A 215 -1.72 -19.61 -33.15
C VAL A 215 -2.80 -18.80 -32.47
N PHE A 216 -2.55 -17.51 -32.29
CA PHE A 216 -3.49 -16.54 -31.75
C PHE A 216 -3.86 -15.50 -32.81
N LEU A 217 -5.12 -15.10 -32.82
CA LEU A 217 -5.65 -14.02 -33.64
C LEU A 217 -6.32 -13.02 -32.71
N ARG A 218 -5.99 -11.72 -32.87
CA ARG A 218 -6.61 -10.64 -32.08
C ARG A 218 -8.12 -10.54 -32.27
N SER A 219 -8.64 -11.06 -33.39
CA SER A 219 -10.07 -11.24 -33.64
C SER A 219 -10.29 -12.50 -34.48
N LEU A 220 -11.30 -13.31 -34.11
CA LEU A 220 -11.71 -14.53 -34.82
C LEU A 220 -12.90 -14.31 -35.76
N SER A 221 -13.45 -13.11 -35.76
CA SER A 221 -14.57 -12.70 -36.62
C SER A 221 -14.22 -11.36 -37.25
N LEU A 222 -14.20 -11.32 -38.57
CA LEU A 222 -13.87 -10.15 -39.38
C LEU A 222 -15.03 -9.83 -40.31
N VAL A 223 -15.15 -8.58 -40.71
CA VAL A 223 -15.96 -8.19 -41.87
C VAL A 223 -15.04 -8.07 -43.09
N VAL A 224 -15.56 -8.30 -44.30
CA VAL A 224 -14.80 -8.09 -45.54
C VAL A 224 -14.18 -6.67 -45.54
N GLY A 225 -12.87 -6.58 -45.75
CA GLY A 225 -12.09 -5.33 -45.67
C GLY A 225 -11.37 -5.10 -44.32
N ASP A 226 -11.71 -5.82 -43.26
CA ASP A 226 -11.02 -5.73 -41.98
C ASP A 226 -9.62 -6.35 -42.02
N THR A 227 -8.79 -5.94 -41.06
CA THR A 227 -7.52 -6.60 -40.77
C THR A 227 -7.43 -7.00 -39.30
N THR A 228 -6.66 -8.04 -39.01
CA THR A 228 -6.32 -8.47 -37.64
C THR A 228 -4.89 -8.93 -37.60
N ARG A 229 -4.26 -8.92 -36.43
CA ARG A 229 -2.91 -9.51 -36.29
C ARG A 229 -3.00 -10.91 -35.71
N ALA A 230 -2.24 -11.80 -36.34
CA ALA A 230 -1.91 -13.11 -35.83
C ALA A 230 -0.57 -13.05 -35.06
N SER A 231 -0.44 -13.90 -34.05
CA SER A 231 0.81 -14.17 -33.35
C SER A 231 0.90 -15.66 -33.09
N ALA A 232 2.11 -16.20 -33.08
CA ALA A 232 2.37 -17.61 -32.84
C ALA A 232 3.23 -17.77 -31.59
N THR A 233 2.97 -18.80 -30.81
CA THR A 233 3.76 -19.16 -29.63
C THR A 233 4.20 -20.60 -29.79
N PRO A 234 5.51 -20.87 -29.98
CA PRO A 234 6.03 -22.22 -29.96
C PRO A 234 5.92 -22.79 -28.53
N LEU A 235 5.46 -24.03 -28.40
CA LEU A 235 5.30 -24.74 -27.14
C LEU A 235 6.17 -25.99 -27.12
N ASP A 236 6.73 -26.34 -25.96
CA ASP A 236 7.39 -27.62 -25.72
C ASP A 236 6.39 -28.78 -25.48
N SER A 237 6.89 -30.00 -25.28
CA SER A 237 6.08 -31.19 -24.97
C SER A 237 5.29 -31.08 -23.64
N GLY A 238 5.63 -30.10 -22.79
CA GLY A 238 4.90 -29.79 -21.55
C GLY A 238 3.90 -28.64 -21.70
N GLY A 239 3.71 -28.10 -22.91
CA GLY A 239 2.80 -26.98 -23.17
C GLY A 239 3.33 -25.62 -22.73
N ARG A 240 4.63 -25.48 -22.43
CA ARG A 240 5.24 -24.20 -22.02
C ARG A 240 5.64 -23.38 -23.25
N ALA A 241 5.36 -22.07 -23.19
CA ALA A 241 5.77 -21.13 -24.23
C ALA A 241 7.29 -20.97 -24.30
N LEU A 242 7.84 -21.12 -25.50
CA LEU A 242 9.25 -20.93 -25.83
C LEU A 242 9.50 -19.51 -26.32
N ALA A 243 10.77 -19.08 -26.26
CA ALA A 243 11.20 -17.78 -26.76
C ALA A 243 10.78 -17.59 -28.24
N ALA A 244 10.53 -16.34 -28.64
CA ALA A 244 10.12 -16.02 -30.01
C ALA A 244 11.19 -16.49 -31.02
N ARG A 245 10.76 -17.24 -32.03
CA ARG A 245 11.58 -17.76 -33.13
C ARG A 245 11.04 -17.27 -34.46
N ALA A 246 11.81 -17.43 -35.54
CA ALA A 246 11.34 -17.12 -36.88
C ALA A 246 10.04 -17.89 -37.18
N THR A 247 9.05 -17.18 -37.73
CA THR A 247 7.70 -17.73 -37.95
C THR A 247 7.33 -17.56 -39.41
N ASP A 248 7.03 -18.67 -40.07
CA ASP A 248 6.52 -18.66 -41.44
C ASP A 248 4.99 -18.68 -41.42
N TRP A 249 4.37 -17.60 -41.90
CA TRP A 249 2.91 -17.45 -41.94
C TRP A 249 2.34 -17.92 -43.28
N SER A 250 1.21 -18.62 -43.23
CA SER A 250 0.48 -19.07 -44.43
C SER A 250 -1.03 -19.15 -44.22
N VAL A 251 -1.80 -19.16 -45.32
CA VAL A 251 -3.23 -19.49 -45.30
C VAL A 251 -3.38 -20.95 -45.70
N VAL A 252 -3.80 -21.80 -44.76
CA VAL A 252 -3.92 -23.25 -44.95
C VAL A 252 -5.36 -23.70 -45.24
N GLY A 253 -6.33 -22.80 -45.12
CA GLY A 253 -7.72 -23.04 -45.50
C GLY A 253 -8.43 -21.75 -45.89
N GLY A 254 -9.23 -21.78 -46.96
CA GLY A 254 -9.91 -20.60 -47.49
C GLY A 254 -9.00 -19.52 -48.08
N PRO A 255 -8.11 -19.83 -49.05
CA PRO A 255 -7.15 -18.89 -49.64
C PRO A 255 -7.79 -17.69 -50.39
N GLY A 256 -9.10 -17.73 -50.64
CA GLY A 256 -9.87 -16.62 -51.21
C GLY A 256 -10.68 -15.82 -50.18
N VAL A 257 -10.56 -16.13 -48.88
CA VAL A 257 -11.33 -15.50 -47.78
C VAL A 257 -10.43 -14.56 -46.97
N ILE A 258 -9.14 -14.89 -46.80
CA ILE A 258 -8.13 -14.02 -46.17
C ILE A 258 -6.80 -14.05 -46.93
N THR A 259 -5.96 -13.04 -46.71
CA THR A 259 -4.51 -13.10 -46.94
C THR A 259 -3.76 -12.96 -45.62
N VAL A 260 -2.51 -13.41 -45.54
CA VAL A 260 -1.62 -13.18 -44.39
C VAL A 260 -0.22 -12.76 -44.87
N SER A 261 0.37 -11.74 -44.24
CA SER A 261 1.76 -11.33 -44.47
C SER A 261 2.73 -12.09 -43.56
N GLN A 262 4.03 -12.03 -43.87
CA GLN A 262 5.07 -12.66 -43.04
C GLN A 262 5.30 -11.99 -41.67
N ASP A 263 4.77 -10.79 -41.43
CA ASP A 263 4.71 -10.17 -40.09
C ASP A 263 3.39 -10.48 -39.34
N GLY A 264 2.55 -11.38 -39.88
CA GLY A 264 1.34 -11.86 -39.24
C GLY A 264 0.12 -10.94 -39.38
N LEU A 265 0.10 -9.99 -40.32
CA LEU A 265 -1.10 -9.21 -40.62
C LEU A 265 -2.05 -10.03 -41.50
N VAL A 266 -3.25 -10.31 -41.01
CA VAL A 266 -4.31 -11.04 -41.73
C VAL A 266 -5.33 -10.04 -42.25
N SER A 267 -5.64 -10.09 -43.55
CA SER A 267 -6.62 -9.21 -44.20
C SER A 267 -7.79 -10.01 -44.75
N ALA A 268 -9.02 -9.58 -44.44
CA ALA A 268 -10.25 -10.22 -44.90
C ALA A 268 -10.62 -9.77 -46.31
N ILE A 269 -10.74 -10.71 -47.25
CA ILE A 269 -10.96 -10.43 -48.69
C ILE A 269 -12.32 -10.90 -49.20
N ALA A 270 -12.95 -11.90 -48.59
CA ALA A 270 -14.31 -12.34 -48.93
C ALA A 270 -14.97 -13.04 -47.73
N ALA A 271 -16.30 -13.07 -47.67
CA ALA A 271 -17.00 -13.80 -46.62
C ALA A 271 -16.77 -15.32 -46.74
N GLY A 272 -16.67 -15.99 -45.59
CA GLY A 272 -16.41 -17.40 -45.49
C GLY A 272 -15.57 -17.76 -44.27
N ARG A 273 -15.20 -19.03 -44.15
CA ARG A 273 -14.30 -19.50 -43.09
C ARG A 273 -12.91 -19.74 -43.68
N ALA A 274 -11.89 -19.22 -43.02
CA ALA A 274 -10.49 -19.43 -43.37
C ALA A 274 -9.68 -19.94 -42.18
N GLN A 275 -8.46 -20.38 -42.45
CA GLN A 275 -7.48 -20.79 -41.44
C GLN A 275 -6.12 -20.16 -41.74
N VAL A 276 -5.61 -19.39 -40.78
CA VAL A 276 -4.23 -18.91 -40.77
C VAL A 276 -3.36 -19.94 -40.05
N ALA A 277 -2.16 -20.20 -40.55
CA ALA A 277 -1.18 -21.06 -39.92
C ALA A 277 0.16 -20.37 -39.73
N ALA A 278 0.87 -20.81 -38.70
CA ALA A 278 2.25 -20.45 -38.42
C ALA A 278 3.09 -21.72 -38.32
N THR A 279 4.23 -21.73 -39.01
CA THR A 279 5.24 -22.79 -38.88
C THR A 279 6.47 -22.23 -38.18
N ILE A 280 6.91 -22.90 -37.12
CA ILE A 280 8.12 -22.56 -36.36
C ILE A 280 8.91 -23.86 -36.17
N ASP A 281 10.18 -23.85 -36.60
CA ASP A 281 11.09 -25.02 -36.54
C ASP A 281 10.48 -26.31 -37.11
N GLY A 282 9.69 -26.19 -38.18
CA GLY A 282 9.05 -27.31 -38.87
C GLY A 282 7.73 -27.80 -38.25
N VAL A 283 7.29 -27.23 -37.13
CA VAL A 283 5.99 -27.55 -36.52
C VAL A 283 4.95 -26.49 -36.89
N THR A 284 3.78 -26.92 -37.35
CA THR A 284 2.70 -26.03 -37.82
C THR A 284 1.51 -26.04 -36.87
N GLY A 285 1.10 -24.84 -36.47
CA GLY A 285 -0.16 -24.57 -35.78
C GLY A 285 -1.10 -23.79 -36.68
N SER A 286 -2.41 -23.94 -36.49
CA SER A 286 -3.40 -23.15 -37.24
C SER A 286 -4.53 -22.64 -36.36
N ARG A 287 -5.20 -21.57 -36.82
CA ARG A 287 -6.39 -21.03 -36.20
C ARG A 287 -7.43 -20.62 -37.23
N SER A 288 -8.68 -21.01 -36.98
CA SER A 288 -9.83 -20.59 -37.79
C SER A 288 -10.20 -19.12 -37.56
N VAL A 289 -10.57 -18.45 -38.63
CA VAL A 289 -11.21 -17.12 -38.64
C VAL A 289 -12.45 -17.16 -39.53
N THR A 290 -13.50 -16.47 -39.11
CA THR A 290 -14.73 -16.32 -39.90
C THR A 290 -14.81 -14.89 -40.42
N VAL A 291 -15.03 -14.73 -41.72
CA VAL A 291 -15.27 -13.45 -42.37
C VAL A 291 -16.76 -13.39 -42.76
N SER A 292 -17.43 -12.30 -42.43
CA SER A 292 -18.81 -12.02 -42.86
C SER A 292 -18.89 -10.80 -43.77
N ASP A 293 -19.93 -10.71 -44.60
CA ASP A 293 -20.13 -9.55 -45.48
C ASP A 293 -20.57 -8.29 -44.71
N SER A 294 -21.03 -8.45 -43.46
CA SER A 294 -21.41 -7.37 -42.54
C SER A 294 -21.40 -7.85 -41.08
N VAL A 295 -21.44 -6.91 -40.13
CA VAL A 295 -21.48 -7.22 -38.69
C VAL A 295 -22.76 -7.99 -38.34
N PRO A 296 -22.69 -9.22 -37.80
CA PRO A 296 -23.88 -9.95 -37.38
C PRO A 296 -24.44 -9.38 -36.07
N VAL A 297 -25.74 -9.09 -36.03
CA VAL A 297 -26.49 -8.90 -34.78
C VAL A 297 -26.52 -10.25 -34.06
N ARG A 298 -25.87 -10.36 -32.90
CA ARG A 298 -25.77 -11.65 -32.19
C ARG A 298 -26.95 -11.87 -31.24
N ASP A 299 -27.77 -12.85 -31.59
CA ASP A 299 -28.55 -13.64 -30.64
C ASP A 299 -27.63 -14.64 -29.91
N SER A 300 -27.99 -14.92 -28.65
CA SER A 300 -27.25 -15.71 -27.65
C SER A 300 -26.95 -17.17 -28.04
N VAL A 301 -25.73 -17.66 -27.73
CA VAL A 301 -25.30 -19.06 -27.95
C VAL A 301 -25.23 -19.83 -26.60
N PRO A 302 -25.58 -21.15 -26.56
CA PRO A 302 -25.64 -21.95 -25.34
C PRO A 302 -24.29 -22.57 -24.94
N VAL A 303 -24.16 -22.91 -23.66
CA VAL A 303 -22.97 -23.50 -22.99
C VAL A 303 -23.09 -25.03 -22.97
N SER A 304 -22.02 -25.74 -23.32
CA SER A 304 -21.88 -27.20 -23.17
C SER A 304 -20.99 -27.55 -21.97
N ASP A 305 -21.49 -28.43 -21.10
CA ASP A 305 -20.84 -28.97 -19.89
C ASP A 305 -19.87 -30.12 -20.20
N SER A 306 -18.69 -30.11 -19.57
CA SER A 306 -18.09 -31.25 -18.84
C SER A 306 -16.62 -30.98 -18.45
N THR A 307 -16.30 -31.09 -17.15
CA THR A 307 -14.92 -31.24 -16.67
C THR A 307 -14.93 -32.09 -15.37
N PRO A 308 -13.91 -32.93 -15.12
CA PRO A 308 -13.94 -33.95 -14.07
C PRO A 308 -13.77 -33.40 -12.65
N ALA A 309 -14.32 -34.11 -11.67
CA ALA A 309 -14.14 -33.85 -10.25
C ALA A 309 -12.67 -34.10 -9.82
N GLY A 310 -12.06 -33.12 -9.13
CA GLY A 310 -10.81 -33.32 -8.38
C GLY A 310 -9.67 -32.33 -8.65
N ALA A 311 -9.76 -31.43 -9.64
CA ALA A 311 -8.74 -30.41 -9.85
C ALA A 311 -8.88 -29.28 -8.81
N ALA A 312 -7.85 -29.04 -8.00
CA ALA A 312 -7.79 -27.89 -7.10
C ALA A 312 -7.94 -26.58 -7.89
N ILE A 313 -8.73 -25.63 -7.37
CA ILE A 313 -8.86 -24.30 -7.97
C ILE A 313 -7.47 -23.64 -7.93
N ALA A 314 -6.96 -23.22 -9.10
CA ALA A 314 -5.68 -22.51 -9.18
C ALA A 314 -5.74 -21.23 -8.33
N LEU A 315 -4.76 -21.07 -7.46
CA LEU A 315 -4.63 -19.87 -6.62
C LEU A 315 -4.20 -18.65 -7.47
N PRO A 316 -4.49 -17.42 -7.00
CA PRO A 316 -4.05 -16.20 -7.64
C PRO A 316 -2.53 -16.13 -7.86
N ALA A 317 -2.10 -15.61 -9.01
CA ALA A 317 -0.73 -15.13 -9.14
C ALA A 317 -0.50 -13.91 -8.22
N LEU A 318 0.63 -13.88 -7.51
CA LEU A 318 1.03 -12.74 -6.69
C LEU A 318 1.62 -11.61 -7.56
N PRO A 319 1.56 -10.35 -7.12
CA PRO A 319 2.17 -9.21 -7.82
C PRO A 319 3.69 -9.28 -7.85
N GLU A 320 4.29 -8.71 -8.90
CA GLU A 320 5.68 -8.25 -8.84
C GLU A 320 5.83 -7.13 -7.78
N THR A 321 6.80 -7.27 -6.87
CA THR A 321 6.99 -6.30 -5.79
C THR A 321 7.94 -5.19 -6.18
N LEU A 322 7.51 -3.93 -6.02
CA LEU A 322 8.42 -2.79 -6.08
C LEU A 322 9.23 -2.66 -4.80
N SER A 323 10.55 -2.59 -4.94
CA SER A 323 11.47 -2.22 -3.87
C SER A 323 12.41 -1.13 -4.38
N PHE A 324 12.40 0.01 -3.71
CA PHE A 324 13.32 1.10 -3.98
C PHE A 324 14.10 1.41 -2.71
N ALA A 325 15.43 1.53 -2.84
CA ALA A 325 16.28 2.00 -1.76
C ALA A 325 16.27 3.54 -1.71
N TYR A 326 16.34 4.12 -0.51
CA TYR A 326 16.46 5.58 -0.37
C TYR A 326 17.65 6.09 -1.20
N PRO A 327 17.50 7.16 -2.00
CA PRO A 327 18.54 7.55 -2.94
C PRO A 327 19.82 8.03 -2.26
N ARG A 328 20.95 7.55 -2.77
CA ARG A 328 22.23 8.20 -2.52
C ARG A 328 22.34 9.45 -3.40
N VAL A 329 22.61 10.59 -2.79
CA VAL A 329 22.90 11.84 -3.51
C VAL A 329 24.31 11.75 -4.08
N THR A 330 24.43 11.85 -5.40
CA THR A 330 25.71 11.82 -6.14
C THR A 330 25.95 13.08 -6.96
N GLY A 331 24.91 13.90 -7.12
CA GLY A 331 24.93 15.13 -7.88
C GLY A 331 24.92 16.36 -6.99
N ARG A 332 24.36 17.44 -7.52
CA ARG A 332 24.30 18.76 -6.91
C ARG A 332 23.15 18.88 -5.93
N GLN A 333 23.37 19.63 -4.85
CA GLN A 333 22.32 20.12 -3.97
C GLN A 333 21.76 21.47 -4.46
N TRP A 334 20.44 21.55 -4.60
CA TRP A 334 19.67 22.76 -4.92
C TRP A 334 18.89 23.19 -3.68
N VAL A 335 19.20 24.34 -3.09
CA VAL A 335 18.48 24.86 -1.92
C VAL A 335 17.37 25.80 -2.36
N VAL A 336 16.14 25.52 -1.94
CA VAL A 336 14.95 26.36 -2.22
C VAL A 336 14.40 26.87 -0.89
N ARG A 337 14.56 28.17 -0.64
CA ARG A 337 14.05 28.85 0.56
C ARG A 337 12.70 29.50 0.31
N ALA A 338 12.06 30.00 1.37
CA ALA A 338 10.87 30.84 1.27
C ALA A 338 11.09 31.99 0.28
N GLY A 339 10.11 32.21 -0.61
CA GLY A 339 10.21 33.17 -1.73
C GLY A 339 11.06 32.69 -2.92
N GLY A 340 11.67 31.51 -2.85
CA GLY A 340 12.41 30.90 -3.95
C GLY A 340 11.52 30.33 -5.06
N ASN A 341 12.15 29.91 -6.17
CA ASN A 341 11.44 29.35 -7.31
C ASN A 341 11.60 27.82 -7.37
N LEU A 342 10.64 27.10 -6.81
CA LEU A 342 10.62 25.63 -6.79
C LEU A 342 10.58 25.02 -8.19
N GLN A 343 9.76 25.56 -9.12
CA GLN A 343 9.67 25.01 -10.47
C GLN A 343 11.00 25.15 -11.23
N ALA A 344 11.73 26.25 -11.04
CA ALA A 344 13.06 26.40 -11.62
C ALA A 344 14.04 25.33 -11.13
N ALA A 345 14.03 25.00 -9.83
CA ALA A 345 14.86 23.92 -9.28
C ALA A 345 14.47 22.55 -9.89
N LEU A 346 13.18 22.24 -9.98
CA LEU A 346 12.69 21.01 -10.64
C LEU A 346 13.14 20.95 -12.12
N ASN A 347 13.08 22.07 -12.83
CA ASN A 347 13.52 22.17 -14.22
C ASN A 347 15.03 21.96 -14.37
N SER A 348 15.84 22.48 -13.45
CA SER A 348 17.31 22.43 -13.55
C SER A 348 17.94 21.12 -13.05
N ALA A 349 17.35 20.46 -12.05
CA ALA A 349 17.92 19.27 -11.44
C ALA A 349 18.20 18.14 -12.44
N GLN A 350 19.29 17.41 -12.24
CA GLN A 350 19.70 16.25 -13.02
C GLN A 350 19.70 14.98 -12.17
N ARG A 351 19.82 13.82 -12.82
CA ARG A 351 19.90 12.51 -12.13
C ARG A 351 21.01 12.53 -11.07
N GLY A 352 20.69 12.08 -9.86
CA GLY A 352 21.60 12.09 -8.71
C GLY A 352 21.59 13.37 -7.88
N ASP A 353 20.98 14.45 -8.37
CA ASP A 353 20.81 15.70 -7.63
C ASP A 353 19.80 15.56 -6.48
N GLU A 354 19.90 16.47 -5.52
CA GLU A 354 18.85 16.71 -4.53
C GLU A 354 18.36 18.16 -4.56
N ILE A 355 17.07 18.35 -4.32
CA ILE A 355 16.39 19.62 -4.09
C ILE A 355 15.98 19.65 -2.62
N VAL A 356 16.61 20.52 -1.86
CA VAL A 356 16.43 20.69 -0.41
C VAL A 356 15.61 21.94 -0.16
N ILE A 357 14.41 21.76 0.36
CA ILE A 357 13.42 22.82 0.53
C ILE A 357 13.29 23.15 2.02
N GLU A 358 13.32 24.43 2.35
CA GLU A 358 13.17 24.95 3.71
C GLU A 358 11.83 24.50 4.33
N ALA A 359 11.87 23.82 5.49
CA ALA A 359 10.68 23.45 6.24
C ALA A 359 9.87 24.68 6.66
N GLY A 360 8.55 24.59 6.61
CA GLY A 360 7.64 25.71 6.88
C GLY A 360 7.52 26.73 5.74
N ALA A 361 8.41 26.71 4.74
CA ALA A 361 8.25 27.56 3.55
C ALA A 361 7.04 27.09 2.73
N ARG A 362 6.22 28.04 2.28
CA ARG A 362 5.01 27.79 1.49
C ARG A 362 5.23 28.18 0.03
N PHE A 363 4.97 27.24 -0.86
CA PHE A 363 5.04 27.41 -2.32
C PHE A 363 3.64 27.20 -2.90
N SER A 364 2.98 28.30 -3.24
CA SER A 364 1.63 28.26 -3.85
C SER A 364 1.74 28.24 -5.37
N GLY A 365 1.23 27.18 -6.01
CA GLY A 365 1.26 26.98 -7.45
C GLY A 365 0.94 25.54 -7.88
N ASN A 366 1.08 25.27 -9.18
CA ASN A 366 0.94 23.93 -9.76
C ASN A 366 2.31 23.50 -10.30
N PHE A 367 2.98 22.58 -9.61
CA PHE A 367 4.36 22.18 -9.89
C PHE A 367 4.41 20.92 -10.75
N LYS A 368 5.18 20.96 -11.83
CA LYS A 368 5.32 19.85 -12.78
C LYS A 368 6.71 19.24 -12.65
N LEU A 369 6.77 17.93 -12.43
CA LEU A 369 7.99 17.13 -12.48
C LEU A 369 8.33 16.86 -13.95
N PRO A 370 9.40 17.45 -14.51
CA PRO A 370 9.71 17.30 -15.93
C PRO A 370 10.30 15.92 -16.25
N ALA A 371 10.23 15.55 -17.53
CA ALA A 371 11.02 14.45 -18.06
C ALA A 371 12.51 14.79 -18.04
N LYS A 372 13.32 13.80 -17.68
CA LYS A 372 14.78 13.90 -17.60
C LYS A 372 15.37 12.75 -18.39
N GLY A 373 16.53 12.98 -19.02
CA GLY A 373 17.26 11.94 -19.72
C GLY A 373 17.60 10.76 -18.80
N GLY A 374 17.58 9.55 -19.37
CA GLY A 374 17.88 8.31 -18.64
C GLY A 374 16.80 7.87 -17.64
N THR A 375 17.06 6.75 -16.96
CA THR A 375 16.15 6.13 -15.99
C THR A 375 16.62 6.36 -14.56
N SER A 376 15.82 5.93 -13.58
CA SER A 376 16.19 5.92 -12.15
C SER A 376 17.49 5.12 -11.87
N ALA A 377 17.87 4.18 -12.73
CA ALA A 377 19.14 3.45 -12.63
C ALA A 377 20.37 4.37 -12.76
N ALA A 378 20.23 5.53 -13.42
CA ALA A 378 21.27 6.55 -13.50
C ALA A 378 21.30 7.49 -12.28
N GLY A 379 20.43 7.26 -11.28
CA GLY A 379 20.29 8.09 -10.08
C GLY A 379 18.90 8.72 -9.99
N TRP A 380 18.38 8.84 -8.77
CA TRP A 380 17.12 9.53 -8.52
C TRP A 380 17.33 11.04 -8.42
N ILE A 381 16.26 11.80 -8.65
CA ILE A 381 16.20 13.21 -8.23
C ILE A 381 15.43 13.25 -6.91
N LEU A 382 16.13 13.57 -5.84
CA LEU A 382 15.56 13.60 -4.49
C LEU A 382 15.02 15.00 -4.17
N VAL A 383 13.73 15.13 -3.92
CA VAL A 383 13.11 16.36 -3.41
C VAL A 383 12.75 16.14 -1.95
N ARG A 384 13.33 16.93 -1.04
CA ARG A 384 13.14 16.73 0.40
C ARG A 384 13.13 18.01 1.22
N SER A 385 12.55 17.90 2.42
CA SER A 385 12.71 18.90 3.48
C SER A 385 14.18 19.05 3.91
N ASP A 386 14.58 20.26 4.30
CA ASP A 386 15.84 20.54 4.99
C ASP A 386 15.87 20.01 6.43
N LYS A 387 14.70 19.67 7.01
CA LYS A 387 14.53 18.99 8.30
C LYS A 387 14.30 17.49 8.17
N ALA A 388 14.64 16.87 7.03
CA ALA A 388 14.42 15.45 6.79
C ALA A 388 15.04 14.51 7.86
N ALA A 389 16.12 14.92 8.52
CA ALA A 389 16.75 14.15 9.60
C ALA A 389 15.93 14.14 10.92
N GLN A 390 14.96 15.04 11.06
CA GLN A 390 14.05 15.13 12.21
C GLN A 390 12.71 14.44 11.95
N LEU A 391 12.43 14.06 10.70
CA LEU A 391 11.31 13.22 10.36
C LEU A 391 11.55 11.78 10.85
N PRO A 392 10.49 10.99 11.05
CA PRO A 392 10.62 9.56 11.31
C PRO A 392 11.54 8.89 10.29
N ALA A 393 12.26 7.86 10.76
CA ALA A 393 13.10 7.03 9.91
C ALA A 393 12.26 6.37 8.80
N GLN A 394 12.89 6.03 7.68
CA GLN A 394 12.23 5.29 6.61
C GLN A 394 11.62 3.98 7.16
N GLY A 395 10.44 3.60 6.69
CA GLY A 395 9.65 2.51 7.26
C GLY A 395 8.79 2.94 8.46
N THR A 396 8.92 4.18 8.93
CA THR A 396 8.05 4.77 9.96
C THR A 396 7.19 5.87 9.34
N ARG A 397 5.88 5.75 9.52
CA ARG A 397 4.88 6.66 8.94
C ARG A 397 4.95 8.05 9.57
N VAL A 398 4.80 9.09 8.76
CA VAL A 398 4.56 10.45 9.25
C VAL A 398 3.12 10.65 9.74
N THR A 399 2.92 11.66 10.57
CA THR A 399 1.61 12.11 11.07
C THR A 399 1.49 13.62 10.88
N PRO A 400 0.28 14.21 10.99
CA PRO A 400 0.10 15.66 10.90
C PRO A 400 0.97 16.47 11.89
N ALA A 401 1.37 15.87 13.01
CA ALA A 401 2.29 16.50 13.97
C ALA A 401 3.68 16.82 13.38
N HIS A 402 4.06 16.17 12.29
CA HIS A 402 5.33 16.39 11.60
C HIS A 402 5.27 17.50 10.54
N ALA A 403 4.08 18.07 10.25
CA ALA A 403 3.91 19.13 9.26
C ALA A 403 4.88 20.32 9.44
N PRO A 404 5.20 20.81 10.67
CA PRO A 404 6.19 21.88 10.85
C PRO A 404 7.61 21.54 10.37
N LEU A 405 7.92 20.26 10.14
CA LEU A 405 9.20 19.79 9.61
C LEU A 405 9.19 19.66 8.08
N MET A 406 8.10 20.03 7.41
CA MET A 406 7.92 19.87 5.96
C MET A 406 7.74 21.24 5.29
N PRO A 407 8.23 21.42 4.05
CA PRO A 407 7.78 22.51 3.21
C PRO A 407 6.32 22.27 2.79
N VAL A 408 5.57 23.35 2.58
CA VAL A 408 4.18 23.29 2.12
C VAL A 408 4.11 23.55 0.62
N ILE A 409 3.68 22.55 -0.15
CA ILE A 409 3.41 22.64 -1.58
C ILE A 409 1.90 22.76 -1.76
N GLU A 410 1.41 23.94 -2.12
CA GLU A 410 -0.01 24.26 -2.10
C GLU A 410 -0.53 24.57 -3.51
N THR A 411 -1.63 23.96 -3.94
CA THR A 411 -2.35 24.42 -5.13
C THR A 411 -3.35 25.52 -4.80
N PRO A 412 -3.39 26.64 -5.56
CA PRO A 412 -4.36 27.71 -5.34
C PRO A 412 -5.69 27.48 -6.07
N ASN A 413 -5.87 26.35 -6.76
CA ASN A 413 -6.97 26.16 -7.71
C ASN A 413 -7.38 24.68 -7.85
N ALA A 414 -8.14 24.38 -8.92
CA ALA A 414 -8.68 23.05 -9.20
C ALA A 414 -7.64 22.02 -9.72
N GLN A 415 -6.44 22.49 -10.11
CA GLN A 415 -5.36 21.68 -10.66
C GLN A 415 -4.46 21.11 -9.55
N PRO A 416 -3.67 20.06 -9.83
CA PRO A 416 -2.79 19.47 -8.83
C PRO A 416 -1.66 20.37 -8.37
N ALA A 417 -1.32 20.25 -7.09
CA ALA A 417 -0.14 20.88 -6.52
C ALA A 417 1.13 20.26 -7.12
N ILE A 418 1.15 18.94 -7.33
CA ILE A 418 2.24 18.22 -7.98
C ILE A 418 1.71 17.36 -9.12
N SER A 419 2.29 17.48 -10.31
CA SER A 419 1.98 16.65 -11.48
C SER A 419 3.24 16.17 -12.19
N THR A 420 3.14 15.13 -13.01
CA THR A 420 4.23 14.66 -13.87
C THR A 420 4.06 15.13 -15.31
N ALA A 421 5.17 15.45 -15.98
CA ALA A 421 5.19 15.49 -17.44
C ALA A 421 5.08 14.06 -18.05
N PRO A 422 4.62 13.96 -19.31
CA PRO A 422 4.78 12.74 -20.10
C PRO A 422 6.22 12.22 -20.03
N SER A 423 6.38 10.91 -19.87
CA SER A 423 7.67 10.21 -19.74
C SER A 423 8.55 10.68 -18.57
N ALA A 424 8.01 11.42 -17.59
CA ALA A 424 8.75 11.75 -16.37
C ALA A 424 9.18 10.47 -15.64
N SER A 425 10.44 10.42 -15.21
CA SER A 425 10.98 9.24 -14.53
C SER A 425 11.90 9.62 -13.39
N GLY A 426 12.02 8.76 -12.36
CA GLY A 426 13.09 8.77 -11.36
C GLY A 426 13.02 9.95 -10.38
N TRP A 427 11.82 10.22 -9.87
CA TRP A 427 11.56 11.29 -8.90
C TRP A 427 11.25 10.71 -7.53
N TRP A 428 11.97 11.17 -6.51
CA TRP A 428 11.77 10.76 -5.12
C TRP A 428 11.35 11.97 -4.29
N LEU A 429 10.10 12.00 -3.84
CA LEU A 429 9.52 13.07 -3.02
C LEU A 429 9.44 12.59 -1.57
N SER A 430 10.14 13.26 -0.66
CA SER A 430 10.30 12.82 0.73
C SER A 430 10.08 13.96 1.73
N GLY A 431 9.17 13.78 2.69
CA GLY A 431 8.99 14.76 3.75
C GLY A 431 8.36 16.08 3.30
N LEU A 432 7.32 16.01 2.47
CA LEU A 432 6.61 17.18 1.93
C LEU A 432 5.17 17.23 2.45
N GLU A 433 4.68 18.42 2.79
CA GLU A 433 3.26 18.69 2.95
C GLU A 433 2.70 19.11 1.59
N VAL A 434 1.66 18.44 1.10
CA VAL A 434 1.01 18.76 -0.18
C VAL A 434 -0.46 19.02 0.07
N THR A 435 -0.92 20.24 -0.22
CA THR A 435 -2.27 20.67 0.11
C THR A 435 -2.85 21.65 -0.92
N LEU A 436 -4.00 22.25 -0.60
CA LEU A 436 -4.68 23.28 -1.36
C LEU A 436 -5.03 24.46 -0.48
N ALA A 437 -5.06 25.65 -1.08
CA ALA A 437 -5.66 26.81 -0.45
C ALA A 437 -7.16 26.54 -0.20
N GLN A 438 -7.69 27.06 0.90
CA GLN A 438 -9.12 26.90 1.19
C GLN A 438 -9.95 27.52 0.05
N GLN A 439 -10.84 26.71 -0.53
CA GLN A 439 -11.63 27.08 -1.70
C GLN A 439 -12.95 26.32 -1.75
N SER A 440 -13.93 26.89 -2.46
CA SER A 440 -15.23 26.25 -2.72
C SER A 440 -15.24 25.44 -4.03
N ALA A 441 -14.31 25.71 -4.95
CA ALA A 441 -14.18 24.98 -6.20
C ALA A 441 -13.58 23.60 -5.97
N THR A 442 -14.09 22.59 -6.69
CA THR A 442 -13.56 21.22 -6.64
C THR A 442 -12.12 21.18 -7.14
N ASN A 443 -11.23 20.65 -6.31
CA ASN A 443 -9.91 20.20 -6.73
C ASN A 443 -9.97 18.75 -7.21
N TYR A 444 -9.38 18.45 -8.37
CA TYR A 444 -9.52 17.15 -9.03
C TYR A 444 -8.42 16.13 -8.68
N GLY A 445 -7.39 16.55 -7.93
CA GLY A 445 -6.17 15.80 -7.65
C GLY A 445 -5.16 16.69 -6.93
N LEU A 446 -4.55 16.27 -5.81
CA LEU A 446 -3.45 17.02 -5.17
C LEU A 446 -2.08 16.61 -5.72
N VAL A 447 -1.86 15.31 -5.86
CA VAL A 447 -0.69 14.69 -6.49
C VAL A 447 -1.14 13.81 -7.65
N THR A 448 -0.78 14.19 -8.87
CA THR A 448 -1.20 13.50 -10.09
C THR A 448 0.01 12.86 -10.79
N PHE A 449 0.22 11.56 -10.57
CA PHE A 449 1.22 10.78 -11.30
C PHE A 449 0.60 10.15 -12.55
N GLY A 450 0.90 10.73 -13.71
CA GLY A 450 0.35 10.38 -15.01
C GLY A 450 -0.91 11.18 -15.37
N GLU A 451 -1.13 11.42 -16.66
CA GLU A 451 -2.19 12.31 -17.18
C GLU A 451 -3.55 11.60 -17.32
N GLY A 452 -3.71 10.41 -16.74
CA GLY A 452 -4.96 9.65 -16.82
C GLY A 452 -5.32 9.39 -18.28
N ASN A 453 -6.51 9.81 -18.73
CA ASN A 453 -6.91 9.61 -20.12
C ASN A 453 -6.21 10.52 -21.14
N GLY A 454 -5.36 11.46 -20.69
CA GLY A 454 -4.51 12.27 -21.58
C GLY A 454 -3.34 11.49 -22.20
N GLN A 455 -2.96 10.35 -21.60
CA GLN A 455 -1.92 9.44 -22.12
C GLN A 455 -2.56 8.22 -22.79
N THR A 456 -2.15 7.94 -24.05
CA THR A 456 -2.74 6.88 -24.89
C THR A 456 -1.74 5.81 -25.34
N SER A 457 -0.46 5.93 -24.94
CA SER A 457 0.59 4.92 -25.17
C SER A 457 1.43 4.72 -23.91
N LEU A 458 2.04 3.55 -23.75
CA LEU A 458 2.94 3.22 -22.64
C LEU A 458 4.22 4.08 -22.63
N ASP A 459 4.69 4.54 -23.79
CA ASP A 459 5.96 5.29 -23.90
C ASP A 459 5.92 6.65 -23.17
N VAL A 460 4.72 7.23 -23.06
CA VAL A 460 4.49 8.52 -22.40
C VAL A 460 4.10 8.39 -20.94
N VAL A 461 3.95 7.16 -20.43
CA VAL A 461 3.58 6.91 -19.04
C VAL A 461 4.76 7.23 -18.13
N PRO A 462 4.59 8.08 -17.11
CA PRO A 462 5.65 8.37 -16.16
C PRO A 462 5.90 7.16 -15.26
N ARG A 463 7.13 7.00 -14.79
CA ARG A 463 7.60 5.79 -14.09
C ARG A 463 8.62 6.12 -13.01
N ASP A 464 8.93 5.18 -12.15
CA ASP A 464 9.91 5.30 -11.06
C ASP A 464 9.64 6.55 -10.23
N LEU A 465 8.48 6.56 -9.57
CA LEU A 465 8.02 7.67 -8.74
C LEU A 465 7.89 7.19 -7.31
N VAL A 466 8.45 7.94 -6.38
CA VAL A 466 8.30 7.67 -4.95
C VAL A 466 7.71 8.89 -4.26
N LEU A 467 6.63 8.68 -3.53
CA LEU A 467 6.09 9.62 -2.55
C LEU A 467 6.22 8.94 -1.19
N GLU A 468 7.14 9.43 -0.36
CA GLU A 468 7.33 8.87 0.98
C GLU A 468 7.35 9.92 2.07
N ARG A 469 6.95 9.53 3.29
CA ARG A 469 6.92 10.43 4.45
C ARG A 469 6.22 11.76 4.15
N ALA A 470 5.19 11.72 3.31
CA ALA A 470 4.47 12.90 2.86
C ALA A 470 3.17 13.09 3.64
N TYR A 471 2.77 14.33 3.87
CA TYR A 471 1.46 14.69 4.37
C TYR A 471 0.63 15.30 3.24
N VAL A 472 -0.19 14.49 2.57
CA VAL A 472 -1.05 14.95 1.46
C VAL A 472 -2.46 15.15 1.98
N HIS A 473 -2.98 16.37 1.94
CA HIS A 473 -4.30 16.60 2.52
C HIS A 473 -5.11 17.72 1.89
N GLY A 474 -6.43 17.51 1.92
CA GLY A 474 -7.43 18.55 1.74
C GLY A 474 -7.50 19.53 2.93
N THR A 475 -8.54 20.37 2.93
CA THR A 475 -8.96 21.09 4.15
C THR A 475 -10.24 20.44 4.68
N PRO A 476 -10.63 20.69 5.95
CA PRO A 476 -11.88 20.15 6.48
C PRO A 476 -13.14 20.54 5.71
N THR A 477 -13.10 21.54 4.82
CA THR A 477 -14.26 22.03 4.08
C THR A 477 -14.09 22.09 2.57
N SER A 478 -12.85 22.10 2.06
CA SER A 478 -12.60 22.20 0.62
C SER A 478 -12.99 20.90 -0.08
N PRO A 479 -13.68 20.95 -1.23
CA PRO A 479 -13.99 19.74 -1.99
C PRO A 479 -12.75 19.22 -2.73
N VAL A 480 -12.24 18.06 -2.31
CA VAL A 480 -11.09 17.38 -2.92
C VAL A 480 -11.54 16.04 -3.46
N GLN A 481 -11.55 15.91 -4.78
CA GLN A 481 -12.00 14.67 -5.42
C GLN A 481 -10.97 13.55 -5.25
N ARG A 482 -9.67 13.85 -5.40
CA ARG A 482 -8.61 12.85 -5.33
C ARG A 482 -7.42 13.44 -4.61
N CYS A 483 -6.80 12.68 -3.71
CA CYS A 483 -5.53 13.09 -3.13
C CYS A 483 -4.37 12.64 -4.02
N VAL A 484 -4.21 11.34 -4.26
CA VAL A 484 -3.13 10.80 -5.09
C VAL A 484 -3.68 9.97 -6.25
N THR A 485 -3.23 10.24 -7.48
CA THR A 485 -3.58 9.42 -8.65
C THR A 485 -2.40 8.60 -9.16
N LEU A 486 -2.64 7.33 -9.48
CA LEU A 486 -1.67 6.34 -9.95
C LEU A 486 -1.94 5.94 -11.40
N ASN A 487 -1.64 6.84 -12.33
CA ASN A 487 -1.67 6.59 -13.78
C ASN A 487 -0.24 6.43 -14.34
N SER A 488 0.65 5.84 -13.56
CA SER A 488 2.09 5.68 -13.81
C SER A 488 2.47 4.21 -13.96
N ALA A 489 3.69 3.93 -14.41
CA ALA A 489 4.20 2.57 -14.64
C ALA A 489 5.05 2.00 -13.50
N SER A 490 5.53 2.80 -12.56
CA SER A 490 6.12 2.25 -11.33
C SER A 490 6.06 3.32 -10.26
N THR A 491 5.25 3.09 -9.22
CA THR A 491 5.06 4.08 -8.16
C THR A 491 4.98 3.45 -6.79
N ALA A 492 5.70 4.04 -5.83
CA ALA A 492 5.56 3.76 -4.41
C ALA A 492 4.96 4.96 -3.67
N VAL A 493 3.89 4.74 -2.92
CA VAL A 493 3.35 5.65 -1.91
C VAL A 493 3.55 4.96 -0.56
N GLN A 494 4.45 5.48 0.28
CA GLN A 494 4.79 4.81 1.52
C GLN A 494 5.03 5.73 2.71
N ASP A 495 4.88 5.21 3.92
CA ASP A 495 5.16 5.93 5.16
C ASP A 495 4.45 7.29 5.27
N SER A 496 3.32 7.46 4.57
CA SER A 496 2.68 8.76 4.34
C SER A 496 1.32 8.88 5.03
N TYR A 497 0.83 10.11 5.15
CA TYR A 497 -0.48 10.44 5.69
C TYR A 497 -1.30 11.17 4.61
N VAL A 498 -2.35 10.53 4.12
CA VAL A 498 -3.22 11.03 3.05
C VAL A 498 -4.63 11.22 3.59
N HIS A 499 -5.13 12.46 3.67
CA HIS A 499 -6.34 12.78 4.43
C HIS A 499 -7.19 13.89 3.79
N GLU A 500 -8.42 14.09 4.30
CA GLU A 500 -9.37 15.11 3.81
C GLU A 500 -9.67 15.00 2.29
N CYS A 501 -9.74 13.78 1.74
CA CYS A 501 -10.06 13.53 0.34
C CYS A 501 -11.58 13.27 0.20
N HIS A 502 -12.38 14.34 0.21
CA HIS A 502 -13.83 14.23 0.27
C HIS A 502 -14.57 15.31 -0.53
N LEU A 503 -15.80 14.96 -0.91
CA LEU A 503 -16.79 15.84 -1.54
C LEU A 503 -18.17 15.21 -1.35
N LYS A 504 -19.21 16.03 -1.19
CA LYS A 504 -20.60 15.56 -1.08
C LYS A 504 -21.20 15.34 -2.48
N GLY A 505 -21.77 14.16 -2.71
CA GLY A 505 -22.49 13.80 -3.93
C GLY A 505 -21.61 13.22 -5.05
N PHE A 506 -20.32 13.01 -4.81
CA PHE A 506 -19.37 12.55 -5.83
C PHE A 506 -18.46 11.45 -5.28
N ASP A 507 -17.96 10.61 -6.18
CA ASP A 507 -16.90 9.64 -5.88
C ASP A 507 -15.60 10.41 -5.57
N THR A 508 -14.96 10.08 -4.45
CA THR A 508 -13.71 10.69 -3.97
C THR A 508 -12.76 9.66 -3.42
N GLN A 509 -11.44 9.89 -3.57
CA GLN A 509 -10.43 8.90 -3.21
C GLN A 509 -9.18 9.44 -2.55
N ALA A 510 -8.66 8.68 -1.58
CA ALA A 510 -7.29 8.90 -1.09
C ALA A 510 -6.29 8.50 -2.17
N ILE A 511 -6.47 7.31 -2.77
CA ILE A 511 -5.65 6.80 -3.87
C ILE A 511 -6.56 6.23 -4.98
N ILE A 512 -6.28 6.58 -6.23
CA ILE A 512 -6.99 6.02 -7.39
C ILE A 512 -6.07 5.80 -8.59
N GLY A 513 -6.21 4.70 -9.32
CA GLY A 513 -5.52 4.48 -10.59
C GLY A 513 -6.43 3.81 -11.62
N TRP A 514 -6.37 4.21 -12.89
CA TRP A 514 -7.18 3.58 -13.94
C TRP A 514 -6.47 3.43 -15.29
N ASN A 515 -5.47 4.28 -15.58
CA ASN A 515 -4.75 4.26 -16.85
C ASN A 515 -3.23 4.15 -16.68
N GLY A 516 -2.77 3.61 -15.54
CA GLY A 516 -1.38 3.27 -15.28
C GLY A 516 -1.19 1.75 -15.27
N PRO A 517 -0.14 1.21 -15.91
CA PRO A 517 0.05 -0.23 -15.99
C PRO A 517 0.54 -0.85 -14.67
N GLY A 518 1.12 -0.05 -13.77
CA GLY A 518 1.85 -0.56 -12.60
C GLY A 518 3.20 -1.18 -13.00
N PRO A 519 3.98 -1.68 -12.02
CA PRO A 519 3.57 -2.02 -10.66
C PRO A 519 3.31 -0.85 -9.70
N PHE A 520 2.61 -1.12 -8.60
CA PHE A 520 2.28 -0.13 -7.57
C PHE A 520 2.53 -0.67 -6.16
N LYS A 521 3.19 0.12 -5.31
CA LYS A 521 3.34 -0.14 -3.87
C LYS A 521 2.61 0.93 -3.07
N ILE A 522 1.68 0.51 -2.22
CA ILE A 522 0.96 1.34 -1.26
C ILE A 522 1.22 0.74 0.11
N ALA A 523 2.20 1.26 0.84
CA ALA A 523 2.68 0.61 2.06
C ALA A 523 2.80 1.54 3.26
N ASN A 524 2.35 1.10 4.44
CA ASN A 524 2.52 1.83 5.69
C ASN A 524 1.96 3.27 5.66
N ASN A 525 0.79 3.49 5.07
CA ASN A 525 0.16 4.80 5.01
C ASN A 525 -1.08 4.89 5.92
N THR A 526 -1.43 6.10 6.35
CA THR A 526 -2.80 6.44 6.74
C THR A 526 -3.50 6.99 5.51
N LEU A 527 -4.64 6.42 5.12
CA LEU A 527 -5.39 6.80 3.92
C LEU A 527 -6.84 7.09 4.31
N ALA A 528 -7.30 8.31 4.07
CA ALA A 528 -8.68 8.71 4.33
C ALA A 528 -9.34 9.44 3.15
N GLY A 529 -10.21 8.70 2.46
CA GLY A 529 -11.13 9.18 1.44
C GLY A 529 -12.58 8.94 1.85
N ALA A 530 -13.49 9.81 1.38
CA ALA A 530 -14.91 9.67 1.70
C ALA A 530 -15.58 8.61 0.82
N GLY A 531 -15.45 8.71 -0.51
CA GLY A 531 -16.05 7.78 -1.46
C GLY A 531 -15.46 6.37 -1.32
N GLU A 532 -14.39 6.10 -2.06
CA GLU A 532 -13.55 4.91 -1.95
C GLU A 532 -12.20 5.34 -1.39
N ASN A 533 -11.60 4.65 -0.41
CA ASN A 533 -10.26 5.06 0.00
C ASN A 533 -9.24 4.71 -1.10
N ILE A 534 -9.30 3.47 -1.58
CA ILE A 534 -8.48 2.99 -2.70
C ILE A 534 -9.41 2.48 -3.80
N LEU A 535 -9.19 2.95 -5.04
CA LEU A 535 -9.92 2.47 -6.22
C LEU A 535 -8.96 2.19 -7.38
N PHE A 536 -9.05 0.98 -7.95
CA PHE A 536 -8.48 0.71 -9.28
C PHE A 536 -9.57 0.51 -10.33
N GLY A 537 -9.55 1.37 -11.35
CA GLY A 537 -10.61 1.58 -12.34
C GLY A 537 -11.41 2.86 -12.06
N GLY A 538 -12.71 2.84 -12.34
CA GLY A 538 -13.56 4.04 -12.22
C GLY A 538 -13.62 4.91 -13.48
N ALA A 539 -12.78 4.61 -14.47
CA ALA A 539 -12.90 5.02 -15.86
C ALA A 539 -12.29 3.93 -16.74
N ASP A 540 -12.68 3.88 -18.01
CA ASP A 540 -12.01 3.01 -18.98
C ASP A 540 -10.58 3.52 -19.25
N PRO A 541 -9.55 2.65 -19.21
CA PRO A 541 -8.21 3.02 -19.62
C PRO A 541 -8.20 3.54 -21.06
N ALA A 542 -7.49 4.64 -21.31
CA ALA A 542 -7.26 5.17 -22.65
C ALA A 542 -6.16 4.39 -23.40
N ILE A 543 -5.28 3.70 -22.68
CA ILE A 543 -4.27 2.81 -23.26
C ILE A 543 -4.93 1.45 -23.52
N ARG A 544 -4.92 1.02 -24.78
CA ARG A 544 -5.54 -0.24 -25.21
C ARG A 544 -4.90 -1.44 -24.51
N ASP A 545 -5.73 -2.42 -24.15
CA ASP A 545 -5.32 -3.69 -23.53
C ASP A 545 -4.62 -3.52 -22.15
N LEU A 546 -4.69 -2.32 -21.56
CA LEU A 546 -4.11 -2.03 -20.25
C LEU A 546 -5.01 -2.52 -19.11
N LEU A 547 -4.40 -3.26 -18.19
CA LEU A 547 -4.90 -3.57 -16.85
C LEU A 547 -3.89 -2.99 -15.84
N PRO A 548 -4.30 -2.15 -14.88
CA PRO A 548 -3.45 -1.84 -13.73
C PRO A 548 -3.01 -3.15 -13.06
N SER A 549 -1.70 -3.36 -12.97
CA SER A 549 -1.14 -4.65 -12.59
C SER A 549 -0.16 -4.52 -11.44
N ASP A 550 0.08 -5.65 -10.77
CA ASP A 550 1.20 -5.80 -9.83
C ASP A 550 1.12 -4.81 -8.67
N ILE A 551 0.00 -4.87 -7.94
CA ILE A 551 -0.34 -3.93 -6.88
C ILE A 551 -0.15 -4.58 -5.52
N VAL A 552 0.69 -3.98 -4.69
CA VAL A 552 0.88 -4.35 -3.28
C VAL A 552 0.28 -3.27 -2.39
N VAL A 553 -0.69 -3.65 -1.55
CA VAL A 553 -1.30 -2.81 -0.53
C VAL A 553 -1.02 -3.43 0.83
N ARG A 554 -0.05 -2.89 1.57
CA ARG A 554 0.46 -3.54 2.78
C ARG A 554 0.54 -2.61 3.99
N GLN A 555 0.08 -3.07 5.14
CA GLN A 555 0.27 -2.37 6.43
C GLN A 555 -0.27 -0.92 6.47
N ASN A 556 -1.32 -0.63 5.71
CA ASN A 556 -1.97 0.67 5.73
C ASN A 556 -3.08 0.70 6.79
N TYR A 557 -3.30 1.89 7.35
CA TYR A 557 -4.56 2.24 8.01
C TYR A 557 -5.47 2.91 6.97
N ILE A 558 -6.52 2.22 6.54
CA ILE A 558 -7.46 2.67 5.51
C ILE A 558 -8.76 3.02 6.22
N VAL A 559 -9.04 4.32 6.36
CA VAL A 559 -10.07 4.80 7.29
C VAL A 559 -11.02 5.80 6.64
N THR A 560 -12.32 5.69 6.89
CA THR A 560 -13.20 6.87 6.77
C THR A 560 -13.68 7.29 8.16
N PRO A 561 -13.29 8.48 8.66
CA PRO A 561 -13.66 8.91 10.00
C PRO A 561 -15.18 9.04 10.19
N SER A 562 -15.69 8.61 11.35
CA SER A 562 -17.13 8.58 11.62
C SER A 562 -17.78 9.97 11.65
N GLU A 563 -17.01 11.00 11.99
CA GLU A 563 -17.40 12.40 11.97
C GLU A 563 -17.71 12.93 10.56
N TRP A 564 -17.35 12.19 9.51
CA TRP A 564 -17.72 12.50 8.13
C TRP A 564 -19.14 12.04 7.78
N LYS A 565 -19.78 11.24 8.64
CA LYS A 565 -21.13 10.74 8.43
C LYS A 565 -22.14 11.89 8.31
N GLY A 566 -22.96 11.82 7.27
CA GLY A 566 -23.91 12.90 6.93
C GLY A 566 -23.27 14.08 6.20
N ARG A 567 -21.97 14.34 6.41
CA ARG A 567 -21.23 15.47 5.83
C ARG A 567 -20.72 15.21 4.43
N TRP A 568 -20.06 14.08 4.20
CA TRP A 568 -19.50 13.69 2.91
C TRP A 568 -20.20 12.45 2.36
N THR A 569 -20.02 12.14 1.07
CA THR A 569 -20.59 10.92 0.49
C THR A 569 -19.67 9.74 0.75
N LYS A 570 -20.13 8.78 1.56
CA LYS A 570 -19.42 7.52 1.82
C LYS A 570 -19.81 6.45 0.80
N LYS A 571 -18.84 5.69 0.29
CA LYS A 571 -19.08 4.41 -0.39
C LYS A 571 -18.41 3.26 0.34
N ASN A 572 -17.17 2.92 -0.01
CA ASN A 572 -16.46 1.74 0.50
C ASN A 572 -15.00 2.09 0.87
N LEU A 573 -14.26 1.14 1.42
CA LEU A 573 -12.86 1.36 1.76
C LEU A 573 -11.95 0.96 0.59
N PHE A 574 -12.29 -0.11 -0.11
CA PHE A 574 -11.49 -0.62 -1.21
C PHE A 574 -12.38 -1.09 -2.37
N GLU A 575 -12.12 -0.59 -3.58
CA GLU A 575 -12.86 -1.00 -4.77
C GLU A 575 -11.95 -1.40 -5.94
N LEU A 576 -12.29 -2.51 -6.59
CA LEU A 576 -11.72 -2.93 -7.87
C LEU A 576 -12.80 -2.93 -8.94
N LYS A 577 -12.43 -2.38 -10.10
CA LYS A 577 -13.23 -2.38 -11.33
C LYS A 577 -12.44 -2.91 -12.52
N ASN A 578 -11.12 -2.70 -12.52
CA ASN A 578 -10.20 -3.15 -13.56
C ASN A 578 -8.77 -3.25 -12.98
N ALA A 579 -8.25 -4.45 -12.72
CA ALA A 579 -6.89 -4.66 -12.24
C ALA A 579 -6.46 -6.15 -12.31
N GLN A 580 -5.16 -6.46 -12.24
CA GLN A 580 -4.69 -7.83 -12.10
C GLN A 580 -3.48 -7.97 -11.16
N ARG A 581 -3.30 -9.15 -10.55
CA ARG A 581 -2.18 -9.48 -9.65
C ARG A 581 -2.09 -8.48 -8.49
N LEU A 582 -2.92 -8.70 -7.47
CA LEU A 582 -3.00 -7.85 -6.29
C LEU A 582 -2.72 -8.64 -5.01
N LEU A 583 -1.95 -8.03 -4.12
CA LEU A 583 -1.75 -8.49 -2.74
C LEU A 583 -2.19 -7.40 -1.77
N ILE A 584 -3.24 -7.68 -1.00
CA ILE A 584 -3.77 -6.80 0.06
C ILE A 584 -3.51 -7.48 1.40
N GLU A 585 -2.50 -7.00 2.13
CA GLU A 585 -1.94 -7.73 3.27
C GLU A 585 -1.69 -6.87 4.52
N GLY A 586 -2.10 -7.37 5.69
CA GLY A 586 -1.72 -6.74 6.96
C GLY A 586 -2.31 -5.35 7.18
N ASN A 587 -3.39 -4.98 6.48
CA ASN A 587 -4.02 -3.67 6.60
C ASN A 587 -5.10 -3.66 7.68
N VAL A 588 -5.39 -2.48 8.21
CA VAL A 588 -6.59 -2.22 9.02
C VAL A 588 -7.53 -1.35 8.19
N LEU A 589 -8.72 -1.87 7.89
CA LEU A 589 -9.79 -1.20 7.14
C LEU A 589 -10.90 -0.82 8.12
N ASP A 590 -11.18 0.47 8.25
CA ASP A 590 -11.99 1.03 9.33
C ASP A 590 -12.99 2.09 8.82
N GLY A 591 -14.28 1.93 9.13
CA GLY A 591 -15.27 2.99 8.92
C GLY A 591 -15.96 2.93 7.56
N SER A 592 -17.00 2.11 7.44
CA SER A 592 -17.92 2.10 6.30
C SER A 592 -19.37 1.99 6.73
N TRP A 593 -20.28 2.70 6.07
CA TRP A 593 -21.70 2.73 6.42
C TRP A 593 -22.55 2.99 5.18
N THR A 594 -23.85 2.70 5.28
CA THR A 594 -24.78 3.01 4.20
C THR A 594 -24.84 4.51 3.95
N ASP A 595 -24.52 4.90 2.72
CA ASP A 595 -24.72 6.23 2.17
C ASP A 595 -24.78 6.10 0.62
N GLY A 596 -23.70 6.39 -0.10
CA GLY A 596 -23.61 6.18 -1.56
C GLY A 596 -23.54 4.70 -1.98
N GLN A 597 -23.27 3.79 -1.04
CA GLN A 597 -23.36 2.32 -1.18
C GLN A 597 -23.92 1.70 0.10
N THR A 598 -23.88 0.37 0.26
CA THR A 598 -24.57 -0.34 1.35
C THR A 598 -23.68 -0.63 2.56
N GLY A 599 -22.55 0.06 2.65
CA GLY A 599 -21.62 0.05 3.78
C GLY A 599 -20.52 -1.01 3.70
N GLU A 600 -20.23 -1.53 2.50
CA GLU A 600 -19.16 -2.50 2.28
C GLU A 600 -17.77 -1.93 2.59
N ALA A 601 -16.90 -2.74 3.18
CA ALA A 601 -15.47 -2.44 3.25
C ALA A 601 -14.80 -2.69 1.88
N PHE A 602 -15.04 -3.86 1.29
CA PHE A 602 -14.51 -4.26 -0.02
C PHE A 602 -15.63 -4.39 -1.06
N VAL A 603 -15.39 -3.82 -2.24
CA VAL A 603 -16.22 -4.01 -3.44
C VAL A 603 -15.34 -4.45 -4.61
N LEU A 604 -15.42 -5.71 -5.00
CA LEU A 604 -14.62 -6.27 -6.09
C LEU A 604 -15.52 -6.60 -7.27
N LYS A 605 -15.25 -6.04 -8.44
CA LYS A 605 -16.02 -6.32 -9.66
C LYS A 605 -15.21 -6.04 -10.92
N VAL A 606 -15.74 -6.46 -12.06
CA VAL A 606 -15.26 -6.04 -13.38
C VAL A 606 -16.22 -5.03 -14.00
N SER A 607 -15.72 -3.89 -14.46
CA SER A 607 -16.52 -2.85 -15.10
C SER A 607 -15.89 -2.36 -16.39
N ASN A 608 -16.65 -2.43 -17.48
CA ASN A 608 -16.46 -1.59 -18.66
C ASN A 608 -17.24 -0.27 -18.45
N GLN A 609 -16.61 0.65 -17.72
CA GLN A 609 -17.23 1.82 -17.09
C GLN A 609 -17.78 2.83 -18.10
N ASN A 610 -17.16 2.96 -19.28
CA ASN A 610 -17.58 3.90 -20.34
C ASN A 610 -17.92 3.19 -21.67
N GLY A 611 -17.81 1.87 -21.74
CA GLY A 611 -18.13 1.07 -22.94
C GLY A 611 -16.95 0.84 -23.89
N ARG A 612 -15.77 1.36 -23.56
CA ARG A 612 -14.55 1.31 -24.39
C ARG A 612 -13.57 0.22 -23.96
N CYS A 613 -13.68 -0.27 -22.73
CA CYS A 613 -12.76 -1.27 -22.18
C CYS A 613 -13.35 -2.69 -22.29
N THR A 614 -13.44 -3.22 -23.51
CA THR A 614 -13.92 -4.59 -23.74
C THR A 614 -12.92 -5.66 -23.28
N TRP A 615 -11.70 -5.27 -22.92
CA TRP A 615 -10.68 -6.13 -22.32
C TRP A 615 -10.62 -6.02 -20.78
N CYS A 616 -11.44 -5.15 -20.17
CA CYS A 616 -11.40 -4.93 -18.72
C CYS A 616 -11.61 -6.23 -17.95
N ALA A 617 -10.85 -6.39 -16.87
CA ALA A 617 -10.76 -7.62 -16.10
C ALA A 617 -10.41 -7.33 -14.64
N THR A 618 -10.83 -8.19 -13.73
CA THR A 618 -10.31 -8.24 -12.35
C THR A 618 -9.88 -9.66 -12.06
N ARG A 619 -8.58 -9.90 -11.91
CA ARG A 619 -8.08 -11.25 -11.72
C ARG A 619 -6.85 -11.33 -10.84
N ASP A 620 -6.59 -12.50 -10.29
CA ASP A 620 -5.40 -12.78 -9.49
C ASP A 620 -5.33 -11.84 -8.27
N VAL A 621 -6.31 -11.96 -7.36
CA VAL A 621 -6.42 -11.10 -6.17
C VAL A 621 -6.24 -11.93 -4.90
N THR A 622 -5.28 -11.58 -4.07
CA THR A 622 -5.05 -12.17 -2.74
C THR A 622 -5.31 -11.12 -1.65
N ILE A 623 -6.21 -11.44 -0.72
CA ILE A 623 -6.55 -10.62 0.45
C ILE A 623 -6.24 -11.44 1.70
N ARG A 624 -5.23 -11.05 2.48
CA ARG A 624 -4.84 -11.82 3.67
C ARG A 624 -4.32 -11.03 4.85
N TYR A 625 -4.47 -11.57 6.05
CA TYR A 625 -3.96 -10.97 7.29
C TYR A 625 -4.49 -9.55 7.56
N ASN A 626 -5.65 -9.19 7.03
CA ASN A 626 -6.24 -7.87 7.26
C ASN A 626 -7.27 -7.92 8.41
N ILE A 627 -7.44 -6.78 9.07
CA ILE A 627 -8.57 -6.51 9.96
C ILE A 627 -9.54 -5.59 9.22
N VAL A 628 -10.79 -6.02 9.07
CA VAL A 628 -11.92 -5.18 8.68
C VAL A 628 -12.74 -4.89 9.92
N ARG A 629 -12.93 -3.63 10.27
CA ARG A 629 -13.75 -3.26 11.43
C ARG A 629 -14.62 -2.06 11.15
N ASN A 630 -15.64 -1.87 12.00
CA ASN A 630 -16.47 -0.68 11.98
C ASN A 630 -17.10 -0.45 10.59
N ALA A 631 -17.70 -1.49 10.01
CA ALA A 631 -18.22 -1.46 8.64
C ALA A 631 -19.65 -2.00 8.58
N GLY A 632 -20.51 -1.42 7.76
CA GLY A 632 -21.88 -1.89 7.57
C GLY A 632 -21.99 -3.26 6.89
N ALA A 633 -20.97 -3.66 6.13
CA ALA A 633 -20.80 -4.95 5.48
C ALA A 633 -19.31 -5.18 5.18
N ALA A 634 -18.87 -6.43 4.98
CA ALA A 634 -17.45 -6.71 4.76
C ALA A 634 -17.10 -6.82 3.26
N PHE A 635 -17.55 -7.85 2.54
CA PHE A 635 -17.16 -8.09 1.15
C PHE A 635 -18.36 -8.16 0.20
N ALA A 636 -18.33 -7.38 -0.88
CA ALA A 636 -19.17 -7.57 -2.06
C ALA A 636 -18.31 -7.94 -3.26
N ILE A 637 -18.58 -9.11 -3.84
CA ILE A 637 -17.77 -9.73 -4.90
C ILE A 637 -18.69 -10.02 -6.09
N MET A 638 -18.36 -9.47 -7.25
CA MET A 638 -19.18 -9.58 -8.45
C MET A 638 -18.33 -10.03 -9.63
N GLY A 639 -18.78 -11.02 -10.39
CA GLY A 639 -18.07 -11.44 -11.61
C GLY A 639 -18.02 -10.31 -12.64
N GLN A 640 -19.07 -9.49 -12.71
CA GLN A 640 -19.10 -8.25 -13.47
C GLN A 640 -20.07 -7.26 -12.80
N GLN A 641 -20.01 -5.99 -13.19
CA GLN A 641 -20.94 -4.98 -12.71
C GLN A 641 -22.39 -5.34 -13.09
N GLY A 642 -23.21 -5.59 -12.07
CA GLY A 642 -24.62 -5.92 -12.25
C GLY A 642 -25.40 -4.84 -13.01
N GLY A 643 -26.32 -5.27 -13.86
CA GLY A 643 -27.18 -4.40 -14.67
C GLY A 643 -26.49 -3.69 -15.84
N SER A 644 -25.17 -3.80 -15.99
CA SER A 644 -24.45 -3.28 -17.15
C SER A 644 -24.53 -4.26 -18.32
N PRO A 645 -25.04 -3.87 -19.50
CA PRO A 645 -25.02 -4.72 -20.69
C PRO A 645 -23.66 -4.68 -21.41
N ARG A 646 -22.70 -3.88 -20.92
CA ARG A 646 -21.43 -3.64 -21.62
C ARG A 646 -20.48 -4.82 -21.44
N PRO A 647 -19.92 -5.37 -22.54
CA PRO A 647 -19.03 -6.51 -22.46
C PRO A 647 -17.72 -6.16 -21.76
N VAL A 648 -17.21 -7.13 -21.01
CA VAL A 648 -15.90 -7.11 -20.33
C VAL A 648 -15.02 -8.21 -20.90
N GLY A 649 -13.70 -8.14 -20.66
CA GLY A 649 -12.74 -9.11 -21.22
C GLY A 649 -12.86 -10.47 -20.54
N GLU A 650 -13.04 -10.45 -19.24
CA GLU A 650 -13.36 -11.63 -18.43
C GLU A 650 -14.13 -11.21 -17.17
N LYS A 651 -14.85 -12.16 -16.57
CA LYS A 651 -15.43 -11.99 -15.23
C LYS A 651 -14.33 -12.02 -14.18
N LEU A 652 -14.63 -11.58 -12.96
CA LEU A 652 -13.73 -11.65 -11.83
C LEU A 652 -13.25 -13.10 -11.65
N ASN A 653 -11.92 -13.32 -11.68
CA ASN A 653 -11.33 -14.65 -11.76
C ASN A 653 -10.12 -14.83 -10.84
N ARG A 654 -9.97 -15.99 -10.18
CA ARG A 654 -8.85 -16.31 -9.27
C ARG A 654 -8.76 -15.31 -8.11
N LEU A 655 -9.64 -15.52 -7.13
CA LEU A 655 -9.72 -14.73 -5.90
C LEU A 655 -9.39 -15.61 -4.69
N LEU A 656 -8.48 -15.15 -3.85
CA LEU A 656 -8.17 -15.75 -2.55
C LEU A 656 -8.43 -14.74 -1.43
N ILE A 657 -9.34 -15.08 -0.53
CA ILE A 657 -9.58 -14.35 0.73
C ILE A 657 -9.22 -15.30 1.86
N GLU A 658 -8.10 -15.06 2.54
CA GLU A 658 -7.65 -15.95 3.62
C GLU A 658 -7.08 -15.24 4.83
N GLN A 659 -7.22 -15.84 6.02
CA GLN A 659 -6.57 -15.31 7.23
C GLN A 659 -6.96 -13.87 7.54
N ASN A 660 -8.20 -13.45 7.25
CA ASN A 660 -8.68 -12.11 7.61
C ASN A 660 -9.61 -12.18 8.82
N VAL A 661 -9.64 -11.08 9.57
CA VAL A 661 -10.58 -10.85 10.65
C VAL A 661 -11.57 -9.78 10.23
N ALA A 662 -12.86 -10.02 10.43
CA ALA A 662 -13.87 -8.98 10.40
C ALA A 662 -14.55 -8.90 11.77
N GLU A 663 -14.66 -7.69 12.31
CA GLU A 663 -15.25 -7.40 13.61
C GLU A 663 -16.13 -6.14 13.56
N ASN A 664 -17.03 -5.99 14.54
CA ASN A 664 -17.92 -4.83 14.63
C ASN A 664 -18.66 -4.51 13.31
N ILE A 665 -19.13 -5.56 12.62
CA ILE A 665 -19.83 -5.42 11.33
C ILE A 665 -21.31 -5.16 11.57
N ASN A 666 -21.82 -4.09 10.97
CA ASN A 666 -23.21 -3.64 11.07
C ASN A 666 -23.65 -3.30 12.50
N GLU A 667 -22.77 -2.60 13.21
CA GLU A 667 -22.99 -2.06 14.55
C GLU A 667 -23.00 -0.53 14.51
N PRO A 668 -23.84 0.16 15.31
CA PRO A 668 -23.81 1.62 15.37
C PRO A 668 -22.42 2.17 15.74
N PRO A 669 -21.97 3.28 15.11
CA PRO A 669 -22.65 4.07 14.08
C PRO A 669 -22.52 3.51 12.65
N TYR A 670 -21.83 2.40 12.44
CA TYR A 670 -21.48 1.81 11.14
C TYR A 670 -22.54 0.83 10.64
N ILE A 671 -23.76 1.33 10.40
CA ILE A 671 -24.89 0.53 9.92
C ILE A 671 -24.86 0.38 8.39
N GLY A 672 -25.09 -0.85 7.92
CA GLY A 672 -25.20 -1.19 6.51
C GLY A 672 -26.08 -2.41 6.23
N SER A 673 -25.74 -3.18 5.20
CA SER A 673 -26.51 -4.36 4.81
C SER A 673 -26.35 -5.57 5.75
N GLY A 674 -25.34 -5.57 6.62
CA GLY A 674 -25.06 -6.68 7.53
C GLY A 674 -24.60 -7.96 6.85
N ARG A 675 -24.09 -7.88 5.61
CA ARG A 675 -23.61 -9.02 4.86
C ARG A 675 -22.10 -9.16 5.06
N LEU A 676 -21.65 -10.32 5.55
CA LEU A 676 -20.22 -10.58 5.65
C LEU A 676 -19.62 -10.79 4.26
N ILE A 677 -20.21 -11.69 3.47
CA ILE A 677 -19.80 -11.90 2.07
C ILE A 677 -21.05 -11.90 1.19
N SER A 678 -21.02 -11.12 0.11
CA SER A 678 -21.95 -11.20 -1.00
C SER A 678 -21.21 -11.65 -2.25
N MET A 679 -21.75 -12.64 -2.95
CA MET A 679 -21.20 -13.17 -4.20
C MET A 679 -22.29 -13.19 -5.26
N MET A 680 -21.98 -12.67 -6.44
CA MET A 680 -22.96 -12.54 -7.52
C MET A 680 -22.30 -12.39 -8.90
N GLN A 681 -23.12 -12.43 -9.95
CA GLN A 681 -22.72 -12.17 -11.33
C GLN A 681 -21.66 -13.15 -11.83
N ASP A 682 -21.73 -14.40 -11.37
CA ASP A 682 -20.90 -15.52 -11.79
C ASP A 682 -19.39 -15.28 -11.64
N VAL A 683 -18.95 -15.04 -10.40
CA VAL A 683 -17.52 -14.97 -10.05
C VAL A 683 -16.83 -16.31 -10.35
N GLN A 684 -15.63 -16.28 -10.93
CA GLN A 684 -14.90 -17.47 -11.35
C GLN A 684 -13.75 -17.80 -10.38
N ASN A 685 -13.57 -19.08 -10.05
CA ASN A 685 -12.40 -19.60 -9.34
C ASN A 685 -12.08 -18.82 -8.05
N ALA A 686 -12.96 -18.89 -7.05
CA ALA A 686 -12.80 -18.18 -5.79
C ALA A 686 -12.59 -19.14 -4.62
N THR A 687 -11.58 -18.86 -3.79
CA THR A 687 -11.27 -19.57 -2.55
C THR A 687 -11.37 -18.59 -1.38
N ILE A 688 -12.22 -18.91 -0.40
CA ILE A 688 -12.37 -18.15 0.84
C ILE A 688 -12.11 -19.10 1.99
N ARG A 689 -10.98 -18.94 2.69
CA ARG A 689 -10.57 -19.92 3.70
C ARG A 689 -9.94 -19.31 4.94
N ASN A 690 -10.03 -19.99 6.07
CA ASN A 690 -9.32 -19.56 7.29
C ASN A 690 -9.60 -18.11 7.69
N ASN A 691 -10.83 -17.62 7.50
CA ASN A 691 -11.20 -16.27 7.95
C ASN A 691 -12.03 -16.35 9.24
N THR A 692 -11.91 -15.35 10.09
CA THR A 692 -12.78 -15.14 11.27
C THR A 692 -13.63 -13.90 11.01
N LEU A 693 -14.84 -14.09 10.50
CA LEU A 693 -15.75 -12.99 10.12
C LEU A 693 -16.92 -12.94 11.10
N THR A 694 -16.80 -12.11 12.13
CA THR A 694 -17.72 -12.11 13.26
C THR A 694 -18.30 -10.74 13.54
N SER A 695 -19.46 -10.71 14.18
CA SER A 695 -20.00 -9.47 14.71
C SER A 695 -21.01 -9.77 15.81
N ASP A 696 -21.03 -8.91 16.83
CA ASP A 696 -22.12 -8.83 17.79
C ASP A 696 -23.35 -8.09 17.19
N GLY A 697 -23.14 -7.40 16.06
CA GLY A 697 -24.17 -6.66 15.35
C GLY A 697 -25.15 -7.54 14.63
N LYS A 698 -26.19 -6.91 14.08
CA LYS A 698 -27.24 -7.63 13.35
C LYS A 698 -26.74 -8.08 11.98
N VAL A 699 -25.95 -9.15 11.94
CA VAL A 699 -25.55 -9.81 10.69
C VAL A 699 -26.81 -10.37 10.01
N THR A 700 -27.00 -10.04 8.74
CA THR A 700 -28.09 -10.59 7.93
C THR A 700 -27.68 -11.92 7.32
N HIS A 701 -26.47 -11.98 6.73
CA HIS A 701 -25.94 -13.13 6.01
C HIS A 701 -24.45 -13.28 6.27
N PHE A 702 -23.96 -14.51 6.44
CA PHE A 702 -22.52 -14.75 6.28
C PHE A 702 -22.14 -14.95 4.81
N LEU A 703 -23.03 -15.53 4.00
CA LEU A 703 -22.82 -15.72 2.57
C LEU A 703 -24.13 -15.48 1.79
N ASN A 704 -24.20 -14.35 1.11
CA ASN A 704 -25.35 -13.93 0.30
C ASN A 704 -25.09 -14.19 -1.19
N LEU A 705 -25.90 -15.04 -1.82
CA LEU A 705 -25.79 -15.46 -3.22
C LEU A 705 -26.98 -14.89 -4.02
N ALA A 706 -26.76 -13.76 -4.70
CA ALA A 706 -27.87 -12.95 -5.20
C ALA A 706 -28.53 -13.50 -6.49
N ASP A 707 -27.75 -14.15 -7.36
CA ASP A 707 -28.15 -14.69 -8.66
C ASP A 707 -27.67 -16.14 -8.87
N VAL A 708 -28.06 -16.74 -9.99
CA VAL A 708 -27.70 -18.13 -10.34
C VAL A 708 -27.20 -18.19 -11.79
N PRO A 709 -25.92 -18.55 -12.04
CA PRO A 709 -24.92 -18.85 -11.03
C PRO A 709 -24.40 -17.58 -10.31
N ALA A 710 -24.24 -17.67 -8.98
CA ALA A 710 -23.52 -16.66 -8.20
C ALA A 710 -22.01 -16.74 -8.44
N GLY A 711 -21.52 -17.95 -8.75
CA GLY A 711 -20.14 -18.21 -9.15
C GLY A 711 -19.94 -19.58 -9.78
N THR A 712 -18.77 -19.77 -10.35
CA THR A 712 -18.30 -21.03 -10.95
C THR A 712 -16.94 -21.37 -10.36
N ASN A 713 -16.79 -22.59 -9.85
CA ASN A 713 -15.64 -23.05 -9.06
C ASN A 713 -15.44 -22.22 -7.79
N PHE A 714 -15.92 -22.74 -6.66
CA PHE A 714 -15.91 -22.04 -5.39
C PHE A 714 -15.47 -22.96 -4.23
N VAL A 715 -14.57 -22.47 -3.39
CA VAL A 715 -14.17 -23.12 -2.14
C VAL A 715 -14.43 -22.17 -0.98
N PHE A 716 -15.16 -22.65 0.01
CA PHE A 716 -15.38 -21.98 1.29
C PHE A 716 -15.05 -22.95 2.42
N GLU A 717 -13.88 -22.78 3.04
CA GLU A 717 -13.39 -23.77 3.99
C GLU A 717 -12.76 -23.18 5.25
N ARG A 718 -12.89 -23.90 6.37
CA ARG A 718 -12.20 -23.54 7.63
C ARG A 718 -12.46 -22.10 8.08
N ASN A 719 -13.62 -21.52 7.77
CA ASN A 719 -13.99 -20.18 8.21
C ASN A 719 -14.79 -20.23 9.51
N ILE A 720 -14.55 -19.29 10.42
CA ILE A 720 -15.45 -18.97 11.53
C ILE A 720 -16.31 -17.80 11.08
N VAL A 721 -17.64 -17.94 11.13
CA VAL A 721 -18.56 -16.86 10.76
C VAL A 721 -19.73 -16.74 11.73
N THR A 722 -20.21 -15.51 11.93
CA THR A 722 -21.51 -15.30 12.61
C THR A 722 -22.65 -15.69 11.66
N HIS A 723 -23.52 -16.62 12.08
CA HIS A 723 -24.61 -17.10 11.22
C HIS A 723 -25.54 -15.96 10.76
N GLY A 724 -25.89 -15.06 11.67
CA GLY A 724 -26.82 -13.96 11.39
C GLY A 724 -28.27 -14.42 11.20
N THR A 725 -29.07 -13.63 10.50
CA THR A 725 -30.51 -13.86 10.33
C THR A 725 -30.81 -15.02 9.37
N TYR A 726 -30.16 -15.03 8.21
CA TYR A 726 -30.42 -15.99 7.12
C TYR A 726 -29.29 -16.98 6.88
N GLY A 727 -28.08 -16.74 7.42
CA GLY A 727 -26.93 -17.61 7.17
C GLY A 727 -26.38 -17.44 5.75
N MET A 728 -26.11 -18.57 5.12
CA MET A 728 -25.99 -18.73 3.68
C MET A 728 -27.37 -18.67 3.02
N PHE A 729 -27.53 -17.84 2.00
CA PHE A 729 -28.80 -17.61 1.33
C PHE A 729 -28.63 -17.50 -0.18
N SER A 730 -29.56 -18.09 -0.92
CA SER A 730 -29.78 -17.88 -2.34
C SER A 730 -31.23 -17.47 -2.59
N SER A 731 -31.43 -16.47 -3.44
CA SER A 731 -32.77 -16.04 -3.87
C SER A 731 -33.58 -17.17 -4.52
N LYS A 732 -32.91 -18.14 -5.18
CA LYS A 732 -33.55 -19.27 -5.86
C LYS A 732 -33.68 -20.53 -4.98
N PHE A 733 -32.67 -20.81 -4.16
CA PHE A 733 -32.57 -22.08 -3.42
C PHE A 733 -32.82 -21.96 -1.91
N GLY A 734 -33.17 -20.76 -1.43
CA GLY A 734 -33.48 -20.50 -0.03
C GLY A 734 -32.23 -20.43 0.84
N VAL A 735 -32.39 -20.76 2.13
CA VAL A 735 -31.34 -20.69 3.17
C VAL A 735 -30.64 -22.04 3.38
N GLY A 736 -29.39 -22.02 3.83
CA GLY A 736 -28.66 -23.22 4.22
C GLY A 736 -27.83 -23.82 3.08
N GLU A 737 -27.39 -25.06 3.27
CA GLU A 737 -26.56 -25.79 2.31
C GLU A 737 -27.22 -25.96 0.92
N SER A 738 -28.56 -25.86 0.82
CA SER A 738 -29.25 -25.84 -0.48
C SER A 738 -28.84 -24.65 -1.35
N SER A 739 -28.42 -23.53 -0.75
CA SER A 739 -27.92 -22.36 -1.46
C SER A 739 -26.66 -22.66 -2.29
N LEU A 740 -25.90 -23.71 -1.97
CA LEU A 740 -24.70 -24.11 -2.74
C LEU A 740 -25.03 -24.46 -4.20
N GLN A 741 -26.28 -24.81 -4.51
CA GLN A 741 -26.75 -25.01 -5.89
C GLN A 741 -26.75 -23.72 -6.73
N ALA A 742 -26.52 -22.55 -6.12
CA ALA A 742 -26.27 -21.31 -6.83
C ALA A 742 -24.88 -21.27 -7.48
N PHE A 743 -24.00 -22.23 -7.20
CA PHE A 743 -22.70 -22.37 -7.86
C PHE A 743 -22.73 -23.41 -8.98
N ARG A 744 -21.81 -23.26 -9.94
CA ARG A 744 -21.49 -24.27 -10.96
C ARG A 744 -20.07 -24.81 -10.78
N GLY A 745 -19.77 -25.92 -11.43
CA GLY A 745 -18.45 -26.53 -11.40
C GLY A 745 -18.10 -27.10 -10.02
N THR A 746 -16.84 -26.95 -9.61
CA THR A 746 -16.35 -27.47 -8.32
C THR A 746 -16.86 -26.62 -7.16
N VAL A 747 -17.51 -27.23 -6.18
CA VAL A 747 -17.99 -26.53 -4.97
C VAL A 747 -17.49 -27.25 -3.73
N GLY A 748 -16.61 -26.58 -2.97
CA GLY A 748 -16.14 -27.03 -1.67
C GLY A 748 -16.77 -26.20 -0.55
N PHE A 749 -17.47 -26.84 0.37
CA PHE A 749 -17.98 -26.21 1.60
C PHE A 749 -17.68 -27.13 2.79
N GLN A 750 -16.62 -26.84 3.53
CA GLN A 750 -16.09 -27.78 4.53
C GLN A 750 -15.47 -27.10 5.74
N ASN A 751 -15.58 -27.75 6.92
CA ASN A 751 -14.98 -27.27 8.17
C ASN A 751 -15.36 -25.82 8.54
N VAL A 752 -16.56 -25.38 8.17
CA VAL A 752 -17.10 -24.07 8.52
C VAL A 752 -17.69 -24.13 9.92
N VAL A 753 -17.38 -23.14 10.74
CA VAL A 753 -17.90 -23.02 12.11
C VAL A 753 -18.82 -21.81 12.19
N LEU A 754 -20.06 -22.05 12.62
CA LEU A 754 -21.12 -21.04 12.69
C LEU A 754 -21.35 -20.63 14.13
N ILE A 755 -21.13 -19.35 14.44
CA ILE A 755 -21.49 -18.78 15.74
C ILE A 755 -22.99 -18.49 15.74
N GLY A 756 -23.71 -19.10 16.69
CA GLY A 756 -25.14 -18.90 16.88
C GLY A 756 -25.87 -20.18 17.28
N GLN A 757 -27.19 -20.08 17.39
CA GLN A 757 -28.05 -21.23 17.68
C GLN A 757 -28.24 -22.09 16.42
N PRO A 758 -28.35 -23.43 16.56
CA PRO A 758 -28.60 -24.32 15.43
C PRO A 758 -29.82 -23.90 14.60
N LYS A 759 -29.65 -23.88 13.27
CA LYS A 759 -30.71 -23.53 12.30
C LYS A 759 -30.95 -24.67 11.31
N LYS A 760 -32.16 -24.70 10.74
CA LYS A 760 -32.53 -25.64 9.66
C LYS A 760 -31.67 -25.36 8.42
N GLY A 761 -31.33 -26.41 7.67
CA GLY A 761 -30.51 -26.30 6.45
C GLY A 761 -29.01 -26.47 6.67
N TYR A 762 -28.60 -26.82 7.88
CA TYR A 762 -27.21 -27.09 8.27
C TYR A 762 -27.15 -28.30 9.20
N SER A 763 -26.01 -28.99 9.23
CA SER A 763 -25.71 -29.92 10.32
C SER A 763 -25.67 -29.19 11.67
N ARG A 764 -26.22 -29.77 12.73
CA ARG A 764 -26.13 -29.18 14.09
C ARG A 764 -24.70 -29.06 14.60
N ALA A 765 -23.79 -29.93 14.14
CA ALA A 765 -22.41 -30.03 14.63
C ALA A 765 -21.53 -28.81 14.27
N VAL A 766 -21.93 -28.04 13.25
CA VAL A 766 -21.18 -26.86 12.80
C VAL A 766 -21.41 -25.63 13.68
N PHE A 767 -22.42 -25.65 14.56
CA PHE A 767 -22.76 -24.52 15.41
C PHE A 767 -22.01 -24.54 16.74
N VAL A 768 -21.64 -23.34 17.20
CA VAL A 768 -21.04 -23.08 18.50
C VAL A 768 -21.65 -21.81 19.11
N PRO A 769 -21.69 -21.68 20.45
CA PRO A 769 -22.38 -20.56 21.10
C PRO A 769 -21.60 -19.24 21.05
N SER A 770 -20.29 -19.26 20.81
CA SER A 770 -19.42 -18.08 20.89
C SER A 770 -18.18 -18.19 20.01
N LEU A 771 -17.49 -17.06 19.80
CA LEU A 771 -16.20 -17.02 19.12
C LEU A 771 -15.14 -17.85 19.86
N ALA A 772 -15.09 -17.78 21.19
CA ALA A 772 -14.15 -18.57 22.00
C ALA A 772 -14.34 -20.09 21.78
N ALA A 773 -15.60 -20.56 21.72
CA ALA A 773 -15.90 -21.95 21.39
C ALA A 773 -15.56 -22.29 19.93
N ALA A 774 -15.69 -21.33 19.02
CA ALA A 774 -15.35 -21.50 17.61
C ALA A 774 -13.84 -21.70 17.40
N GLN A 775 -13.01 -20.90 18.07
CA GLN A 775 -11.55 -20.95 17.95
C GLN A 775 -10.96 -22.29 18.41
N GLN A 776 -11.61 -22.98 19.36
CA GLN A 776 -11.22 -24.33 19.79
C GLN A 776 -11.43 -25.41 18.73
N ARG A 777 -12.17 -25.14 17.64
CA ARG A 777 -12.45 -26.10 16.56
C ARG A 777 -11.33 -26.18 15.50
N GLY A 778 -10.25 -25.41 15.63
CA GLY A 778 -9.13 -25.43 14.67
C GLY A 778 -9.46 -24.83 13.30
N ALA A 779 -10.51 -24.00 13.23
CA ALA A 779 -10.94 -23.22 12.06
C ALA A 779 -10.75 -21.72 12.33
N GLY A 780 -10.94 -20.89 11.31
CA GLY A 780 -10.81 -19.43 11.36
C GLY A 780 -9.42 -18.93 11.05
N ALA A 781 -9.25 -17.63 11.22
CA ALA A 781 -7.97 -16.95 11.07
C ALA A 781 -7.04 -17.28 12.24
N ASP A 782 -5.75 -17.41 11.95
CA ASP A 782 -4.70 -17.40 12.96
C ASP A 782 -4.58 -15.97 13.53
N MET A 783 -5.23 -15.75 14.67
CA MET A 783 -5.33 -14.42 15.28
C MET A 783 -3.96 -13.83 15.62
N ALA A 784 -3.00 -14.64 16.07
CA ALA A 784 -1.66 -14.16 16.40
C ALA A 784 -0.92 -13.68 15.14
N ARG A 785 -1.07 -14.40 14.02
CA ARG A 785 -0.53 -13.95 12.72
C ARG A 785 -1.19 -12.67 12.24
N VAL A 786 -2.52 -12.60 12.26
CA VAL A 786 -3.24 -11.37 11.85
C VAL A 786 -2.78 -10.18 12.69
N GLN A 787 -2.76 -10.32 14.01
CA GLN A 787 -2.30 -9.28 14.93
C GLN A 787 -0.83 -8.93 14.72
N GLY A 788 0.04 -9.91 14.47
CA GLY A 788 1.45 -9.70 14.14
C GLY A 788 1.61 -8.81 12.90
N TRP A 789 0.89 -9.12 11.83
CA TRP A 789 0.89 -8.33 10.60
C TRP A 789 0.34 -6.91 10.80
N THR A 790 -0.77 -6.77 11.53
CA THR A 790 -1.42 -5.47 11.74
C THR A 790 -0.84 -4.64 12.88
N SER A 791 -0.01 -5.21 13.76
CA SER A 791 0.61 -4.47 14.88
C SER A 791 1.49 -3.31 14.43
N ARG A 792 2.00 -3.38 13.19
CA ARG A 792 2.78 -2.32 12.54
C ARG A 792 1.92 -1.18 11.99
N VAL A 793 0.60 -1.34 11.97
CA VAL A 793 -0.32 -0.31 11.49
C VAL A 793 -0.55 0.69 12.62
N ALA A 794 0.09 1.85 12.52
CA ALA A 794 -0.22 2.98 13.38
C ALA A 794 -1.67 3.45 13.14
N ILE A 795 -2.50 3.33 14.17
CA ILE A 795 -3.86 3.89 14.21
C ILE A 795 -3.75 5.21 14.99
N PRO A 796 -3.97 6.38 14.34
CA PRO A 796 -3.85 7.71 14.96
C PRO A 796 -4.80 7.96 16.12
#